data_AF-A0A3M2G4R7-F1
#
_entry.id   AF-A0A3M2G4R7-F1
#
_cell.length_a   1.000
_cell.length_b   1.000
_cell.length_c   1.000
_cell.angle_alpha   90.00
_cell.angle_beta   90.00
_cell.angle_gamma   90.00
#
_symmetry.space_group_name_H-M   'P 1'
#
loop_
_entity.id
_entity.type
_entity.pdbx_description
1 polymer ?
#
loop_
_entity_poly.entity_id
_entity_poly.type
_entity_poly.pdbx_seq_one_letter_code
_entity_poly.pdbx_strand_id
1 'polypeptide(L)'
;MMFPRIILLLILLAMIISCAPRPVVIQNEPPILHGNPPRRIVPERQHLPRALMGKKIVIDPGHGGKFPGAIGESGLRECDVNLAVALLLADRLQSAGAAVILTRLKDVHLADELREDLQYRCDVAQKKAADLFVSIHHNSLPERLPSFNQTETYYQLRDPGSSRDLAASIHYHLLKALDSQDGGLIPGNQYVIRNVTCTAILGEAVYLSNRRMERKLRNPRFLQQEADAYFNGIWEYFARRIPVIEAVSPADSAVIFTSQPLISGYIRDGASPADAIGEEGIDPASIELYLNDTPYPVDYDPVTHRFTCRPQLKSGEYRLQITARNRAGNSTRAYSGYFQVRLAPSQLSLELTPAVISAPMPVGVFVQARFDGGYPVGKSPAVVFSSDVGSFSQDTLMLNPHGIASTTYYPPLNLRSTAARLWIHATCQGRTATAEMVTVHDDSTSQQWLWGTVVDPAGTPLPQTELCFGDDLACYRVRDDGGFTIPLPQNARERPHLTVSAPGYLTVFLARYESNRSLRIGLEPLFQGVLRGKRILFDVATSQLAPITSNLHNFGLLTEIVTGNEVQNVAASLRFMPHLYLLCEAVTSDPPGVWVYHYPGSQNGERLAHLLQAYLSKFLSCRVGESTQYQLAQTACPAVQIRVSSSFGEVEMDRLRAALVYSLAEYFGATHTQSFTCRGYVRDGMNHPLKDIPVTLTGQPVQWTDNSGYYAFPFLAAGDYEVSVAEISLGRITVDRDKMVDFRVEFDE
;
A
#
# COMPACT_ATOMS: atom_id res chain seq x y z
N MET A 1 -23.98 -27.39 -43.83
CA MET A 1 -22.96 -27.52 -42.78
C MET A 1 -23.21 -26.49 -41.69
N MET A 2 -24.09 -26.84 -40.74
CA MET A 2 -24.45 -26.05 -39.56
C MET A 2 -24.30 -26.99 -38.38
N PHE A 3 -23.14 -27.06 -37.72
CA PHE A 3 -23.00 -27.93 -36.54
C PHE A 3 -22.02 -27.52 -35.42
N PRO A 4 -21.21 -26.42 -35.46
CA PRO A 4 -20.40 -26.06 -34.30
C PRO A 4 -20.90 -24.85 -33.47
N ARG A 5 -21.89 -24.07 -33.95
CA ARG A 5 -22.35 -22.85 -33.22
C ARG A 5 -23.56 -23.05 -32.30
N ILE A 6 -24.29 -24.15 -32.45
CA ILE A 6 -25.47 -24.45 -31.61
C ILE A 6 -25.06 -25.13 -30.28
N ILE A 7 -23.93 -25.84 -30.25
CA ILE A 7 -23.45 -26.52 -29.04
C ILE A 7 -22.85 -25.51 -28.03
N LEU A 8 -22.17 -24.46 -28.51
CA LEU A 8 -21.62 -23.42 -27.63
C LEU A 8 -22.70 -22.50 -27.04
N LEU A 9 -23.82 -22.30 -27.77
CA LEU A 9 -24.97 -21.51 -27.29
C LEU A 9 -25.84 -22.32 -26.30
N LEU A 10 -25.93 -23.65 -26.44
CA LEU A 10 -26.65 -24.52 -25.49
C LEU A 10 -25.88 -24.76 -24.18
N ILE A 11 -24.54 -24.67 -24.18
CA ILE A 11 -23.72 -24.78 -22.97
C ILE A 11 -23.74 -23.47 -22.16
N LEU A 12 -23.83 -22.31 -22.81
CA LEU A 12 -23.98 -21.02 -22.10
C LEU A 12 -25.41 -20.74 -21.61
N LEU A 13 -26.44 -21.25 -22.28
CA LEU A 13 -27.84 -21.06 -21.87
C LEU A 13 -28.29 -22.03 -20.75
N ALA A 14 -27.51 -23.09 -20.47
CA ALA A 14 -27.75 -23.99 -19.33
C ALA A 14 -27.24 -23.45 -17.98
N MET A 15 -26.54 -22.31 -17.95
CA MET A 15 -26.10 -21.66 -16.71
C MET A 15 -26.97 -20.47 -16.29
N ILE A 16 -27.98 -20.07 -17.08
CA ILE A 16 -28.82 -18.91 -16.78
C ILE A 16 -30.28 -19.21 -17.16
N ILE A 17 -31.11 -19.35 -16.12
CA ILE A 17 -32.59 -19.49 -16.10
C ILE A 17 -33.14 -20.93 -16.23
N SER A 18 -33.62 -21.47 -15.10
CA SER A 18 -35.01 -21.94 -15.04
C SER A 18 -35.53 -22.05 -13.61
N CYS A 19 -36.40 -21.07 -13.30
CA CYS A 19 -37.66 -21.19 -12.57
C CYS A 19 -37.68 -21.84 -11.18
N ALA A 20 -37.90 -20.96 -10.19
CA ALA A 20 -38.59 -21.28 -8.96
C ALA A 20 -39.90 -22.08 -9.19
N PRO A 21 -40.19 -23.05 -8.32
CA PRO A 21 -41.52 -23.30 -7.82
C PRO A 21 -41.65 -22.77 -6.39
N ARG A 22 -42.87 -22.32 -6.06
CA ARG A 22 -43.32 -21.79 -4.76
C ARG A 22 -42.94 -22.69 -3.56
N PRO A 23 -42.84 -22.11 -2.35
CA PRO A 23 -42.51 -22.87 -1.14
C PRO A 23 -43.66 -23.81 -0.78
N VAL A 24 -43.40 -25.11 -0.77
CA VAL A 24 -44.18 -26.05 0.03
C VAL A 24 -43.50 -26.12 1.38
N VAL A 25 -44.12 -25.54 2.40
CA VAL A 25 -43.74 -25.76 3.80
C VAL A 25 -44.10 -27.20 4.13
N ILE A 26 -43.09 -28.08 4.18
CA ILE A 26 -43.21 -29.36 4.87
C ILE A 26 -42.42 -29.20 6.17
N GLN A 27 -43.15 -29.00 7.28
CA GLN A 27 -42.59 -29.16 8.61
C GLN A 27 -42.27 -30.64 8.81
N ASN A 28 -41.00 -31.01 8.72
CA ASN A 28 -40.52 -32.27 9.26
C ASN A 28 -39.44 -31.93 10.28
N GLU A 29 -39.77 -32.11 11.56
CA GLU A 29 -38.81 -32.13 12.65
C GLU A 29 -37.69 -33.16 12.36
N PRO A 30 -36.45 -32.91 12.81
CA PRO A 30 -35.39 -33.91 12.70
C PRO A 30 -35.77 -35.16 13.52
N PRO A 31 -35.43 -36.38 13.04
CA PRO A 31 -35.71 -37.60 13.79
C PRO A 31 -34.94 -37.57 15.11
N ILE A 32 -35.69 -37.58 16.22
CA ILE A 32 -35.16 -37.86 17.55
C ILE A 32 -34.68 -39.31 17.51
N LEU A 33 -33.36 -39.52 17.50
CA LEU A 33 -32.75 -40.82 17.72
C LEU A 33 -32.94 -41.21 19.19
N HIS A 34 -34.09 -41.79 19.51
CA HIS A 34 -34.28 -42.55 20.74
C HIS A 34 -33.51 -43.86 20.65
N GLY A 35 -32.23 -43.81 20.99
CA GLY A 35 -31.42 -44.97 21.34
C GLY A 35 -30.89 -44.79 22.76
N ASN A 36 -31.18 -45.73 23.64
CA ASN A 36 -30.57 -45.75 24.98
C ASN A 36 -29.04 -45.61 24.86
N PRO A 37 -28.38 -44.77 25.68
CA PRO A 37 -26.95 -44.57 25.60
C PRO A 37 -26.24 -45.92 25.78
N PRO A 38 -25.30 -46.29 24.88
CA PRO A 38 -24.52 -47.50 25.07
C PRO A 38 -23.80 -47.40 26.42
N ARG A 39 -23.89 -48.49 27.18
CA ARG A 39 -23.25 -48.67 28.48
C ARG A 39 -21.78 -48.23 28.38
N ARG A 40 -21.39 -47.23 29.17
CA ARG A 40 -20.03 -46.69 29.21
C ARG A 40 -19.06 -47.79 29.68
N ILE A 41 -18.51 -48.55 28.73
CA ILE A 41 -17.31 -49.34 28.94
C ILE A 41 -16.20 -48.30 29.07
N VAL A 42 -15.77 -48.03 30.30
CA VAL A 42 -14.57 -47.22 30.53
C VAL A 42 -13.39 -48.07 30.02
N PRO A 43 -12.69 -47.66 28.95
CA PRO A 43 -11.48 -48.36 28.56
C PRO A 43 -10.46 -48.16 29.68
N GLU A 44 -9.87 -49.28 30.10
CA GLU A 44 -8.65 -49.35 30.91
C GLU A 44 -7.63 -48.33 30.36
N ARG A 45 -7.00 -47.54 31.26
CA ARG A 45 -6.15 -46.36 30.96
C ARG A 45 -5.25 -46.55 29.73
N GLN A 46 -5.75 -46.22 28.54
CA GLN A 46 -4.89 -46.00 27.37
C GLN A 46 -4.16 -44.68 27.59
N HIS A 47 -2.83 -44.69 27.46
CA HIS A 47 -2.00 -43.49 27.55
C HIS A 47 -2.54 -42.43 26.59
N LEU A 48 -3.08 -41.34 27.14
CA LEU A 48 -3.53 -40.20 26.34
C LEU A 48 -2.37 -39.69 25.48
N PRO A 49 -2.59 -39.39 24.19
CA PRO A 49 -1.55 -38.84 23.32
C PRO A 49 -1.07 -37.50 23.88
N ARG A 50 0.16 -37.44 24.41
CA ARG A 50 0.67 -36.22 25.06
C ARG A 50 1.06 -35.15 24.04
N ALA A 51 1.35 -35.53 22.81
CA ALA A 51 1.69 -34.60 21.72
C ALA A 51 0.60 -33.54 21.44
N LEU A 52 -0.67 -33.89 21.67
CA LEU A 52 -1.82 -33.01 21.45
C LEU A 52 -2.21 -32.16 22.66
N MET A 53 -1.63 -32.43 23.82
CA MET A 53 -2.01 -31.79 25.07
C MET A 53 -1.76 -30.27 25.02
N GLY A 54 -2.82 -29.49 25.23
CA GLY A 54 -2.75 -28.03 25.24
C GLY A 54 -2.64 -27.36 23.87
N LYS A 55 -2.61 -28.13 22.77
CA LYS A 55 -2.60 -27.57 21.40
C LYS A 55 -3.95 -26.97 21.05
N LYS A 56 -3.96 -25.76 20.49
CA LYS A 56 -5.17 -25.06 20.05
C LYS A 56 -5.42 -25.35 18.58
N ILE A 57 -6.44 -26.12 18.29
CA ILE A 57 -6.74 -26.57 16.92
C ILE A 57 -8.10 -26.01 16.53
N VAL A 58 -8.13 -25.22 15.47
CA VAL A 58 -9.37 -24.76 14.86
C VAL A 58 -9.77 -25.74 13.77
N ILE A 59 -10.98 -26.27 13.87
CA ILE A 59 -11.60 -27.10 12.86
C ILE A 59 -12.68 -26.27 12.19
N ASP A 60 -12.62 -26.18 10.87
CA ASP A 60 -13.56 -25.44 10.05
C ASP A 60 -14.38 -26.39 9.19
N PRO A 61 -15.59 -26.79 9.63
CA PRO A 61 -16.49 -27.49 8.73
C PRO A 61 -16.94 -26.53 7.64
N GLY A 62 -16.47 -26.76 6.41
CA GLY A 62 -16.76 -25.93 5.25
C GLY A 62 -18.26 -25.72 5.04
N HIS A 63 -18.65 -24.62 4.39
CA HIS A 63 -20.05 -24.31 4.06
C HIS A 63 -20.95 -24.13 5.30
N GLY A 64 -22.28 -24.18 5.12
CA GLY A 64 -23.28 -24.11 6.20
C GLY A 64 -24.47 -23.19 5.90
N GLY A 65 -25.65 -23.56 6.38
CA GLY A 65 -26.88 -22.79 6.24
C GLY A 65 -27.26 -22.57 4.77
N LYS A 66 -27.21 -21.33 4.31
CA LYS A 66 -27.58 -20.97 2.93
C LYS A 66 -26.51 -21.32 1.90
N PHE A 67 -25.30 -21.64 2.34
CA PHE A 67 -24.23 -22.15 1.49
C PHE A 67 -24.16 -23.66 1.71
N PRO A 68 -24.90 -24.51 0.96
CA PRO A 68 -24.90 -25.96 1.20
C PRO A 68 -23.63 -26.67 0.71
N GLY A 69 -22.79 -25.98 -0.08
CA GLY A 69 -21.72 -26.61 -0.84
C GLY A 69 -22.28 -27.47 -1.98
N ALA A 70 -21.54 -28.51 -2.36
CA ALA A 70 -22.03 -29.49 -3.32
C ALA A 70 -23.28 -30.24 -2.81
N ILE A 71 -24.16 -30.64 -3.74
CA ILE A 71 -25.32 -31.48 -3.45
C ILE A 71 -25.22 -32.74 -4.31
N GLY A 72 -25.10 -33.89 -3.64
CA GLY A 72 -25.02 -35.21 -4.25
C GLY A 72 -26.33 -35.64 -4.91
N GLU A 73 -26.29 -36.74 -5.66
CA GLU A 73 -27.43 -37.22 -6.46
C GLU A 73 -28.63 -37.60 -5.58
N SER A 74 -28.37 -38.08 -4.36
CA SER A 74 -29.40 -38.46 -3.40
C SER A 74 -29.84 -37.33 -2.47
N GLY A 75 -29.40 -36.09 -2.75
CA GLY A 75 -29.71 -34.89 -1.96
C GLY A 75 -28.83 -34.70 -0.73
N LEU A 76 -27.75 -35.47 -0.57
CA LEU A 76 -26.78 -35.25 0.51
C LEU A 76 -26.06 -33.92 0.27
N ARG A 77 -26.07 -33.02 1.25
CA ARG A 77 -25.38 -31.72 1.18
C ARG A 77 -23.97 -31.85 1.75
N GLU A 78 -23.01 -31.21 1.11
CA GLU A 78 -21.62 -31.19 1.55
C GLU A 78 -21.47 -30.61 2.96
N CYS A 79 -22.20 -29.53 3.27
CA CYS A 79 -22.15 -28.89 4.59
C CYS A 79 -22.54 -29.82 5.74
N ASP A 80 -23.41 -30.81 5.50
CA ASP A 80 -23.84 -31.80 6.50
C ASP A 80 -22.72 -32.81 6.76
N VAL A 81 -22.06 -33.28 5.70
CA VAL A 81 -20.94 -34.22 5.77
C VAL A 81 -19.75 -33.56 6.46
N ASN A 82 -19.37 -32.35 6.02
CA ASN A 82 -18.28 -31.57 6.59
C ASN A 82 -18.48 -31.38 8.10
N LEU A 83 -19.70 -31.02 8.53
CA LEU A 83 -20.03 -30.87 9.94
C LEU A 83 -19.94 -32.18 10.72
N ALA A 84 -20.44 -33.28 10.17
CA ALA A 84 -20.44 -34.57 10.83
C ALA A 84 -19.00 -35.07 11.08
N VAL A 85 -18.12 -35.01 10.08
CA VAL A 85 -16.70 -35.36 10.23
C VAL A 85 -16.02 -34.43 11.24
N ALA A 86 -16.26 -33.13 11.14
CA ALA A 86 -15.65 -32.14 12.04
C ALA A 86 -16.02 -32.36 13.52
N LEU A 87 -17.27 -32.72 13.81
CA LEU A 87 -17.71 -33.02 15.19
C LEU A 87 -17.04 -34.29 15.73
N LEU A 88 -16.92 -35.34 14.91
CA LEU A 88 -16.22 -36.57 15.30
C LEU A 88 -14.72 -36.32 15.52
N LEU A 89 -14.09 -35.54 14.65
CA LEU A 89 -12.69 -35.15 14.79
C LEU A 89 -12.48 -34.30 16.06
N ALA A 90 -13.39 -33.37 16.33
CA ALA A 90 -13.33 -32.54 17.52
C ALA A 90 -13.37 -33.36 18.81
N ASP A 91 -14.29 -34.33 18.90
CA ASP A 91 -14.39 -35.24 20.06
C ASP A 91 -13.10 -36.03 20.27
N ARG A 92 -12.51 -36.56 19.18
CA ARG A 92 -11.24 -37.31 19.22
C ARG A 92 -10.08 -36.45 19.71
N LEU A 93 -9.93 -35.24 19.16
CA LEU A 93 -8.86 -34.31 19.53
C LEU A 93 -9.03 -33.78 20.97
N GLN A 94 -10.26 -33.46 21.38
CA GLN A 94 -10.56 -33.05 22.76
C GLN A 94 -10.28 -34.17 23.76
N SER A 95 -10.67 -35.40 23.43
CA SER A 95 -10.36 -36.58 24.24
C SER A 95 -8.85 -36.81 24.37
N ALA A 96 -8.06 -36.40 23.40
CA ALA A 96 -6.59 -36.42 23.45
C ALA A 96 -5.96 -35.19 24.15
N GLY A 97 -6.77 -34.26 24.67
CA GLY A 97 -6.30 -33.11 25.44
C GLY A 97 -5.99 -31.84 24.63
N ALA A 98 -6.35 -31.80 23.34
CA ALA A 98 -6.27 -30.58 22.55
C ALA A 98 -7.42 -29.62 22.90
N ALA A 99 -7.15 -28.32 22.85
CA ALA A 99 -8.16 -27.26 22.90
C ALA A 99 -8.74 -27.07 21.50
N VAL A 100 -9.87 -27.70 21.22
CA VAL A 100 -10.51 -27.64 19.90
C VAL A 100 -11.55 -26.53 19.82
N ILE A 101 -11.49 -25.75 18.75
CA ILE A 101 -12.46 -24.69 18.43
C ILE A 101 -13.07 -25.00 17.06
N LEU A 102 -14.39 -25.12 16.98
CA LEU A 102 -15.11 -25.25 15.72
C LEU A 102 -15.59 -23.87 15.24
N THR A 103 -15.44 -23.57 13.94
CA THR A 103 -15.99 -22.33 13.36
C THR A 103 -17.51 -22.30 13.39
N ARG A 104 -18.15 -23.48 13.27
CA ARG A 104 -19.59 -23.70 13.48
C ARG A 104 -19.87 -25.07 14.12
N LEU A 105 -20.93 -25.14 14.94
CA LEU A 105 -21.36 -26.35 15.66
C LEU A 105 -22.67 -26.96 15.10
N LYS A 106 -23.30 -26.28 14.14
CA LYS A 106 -24.59 -26.64 13.55
C LYS A 106 -24.64 -26.20 12.08
N ASP A 107 -25.70 -26.57 11.36
CA ASP A 107 -25.93 -26.14 9.97
C ASP A 107 -26.38 -24.67 9.93
N VAL A 108 -25.40 -23.76 9.93
CA VAL A 108 -25.60 -22.30 9.87
C VAL A 108 -24.53 -21.66 8.99
N HIS A 109 -24.89 -20.55 8.35
CA HIS A 109 -23.91 -19.60 7.81
C HIS A 109 -23.46 -18.67 8.95
N LEU A 110 -22.23 -18.17 8.84
CA LEU A 110 -21.57 -17.33 9.84
C LEU A 110 -21.70 -15.83 9.52
N ALA A 111 -21.95 -15.50 8.26
CA ALA A 111 -22.37 -14.18 7.83
C ALA A 111 -23.28 -14.25 6.60
N ASP A 112 -23.95 -13.14 6.31
CA ASP A 112 -24.87 -13.07 5.18
C ASP A 112 -24.15 -13.10 3.84
N GLU A 113 -23.03 -12.43 3.70
CA GLU A 113 -22.29 -12.40 2.45
C GLU A 113 -21.13 -13.41 2.50
N LEU A 114 -20.85 -14.05 1.35
CA LEU A 114 -19.88 -15.16 1.28
C LEU A 114 -18.49 -14.74 1.73
N ARG A 115 -18.07 -13.51 1.39
CA ARG A 115 -16.74 -13.01 1.74
C ARG A 115 -16.61 -12.82 3.26
N GLU A 116 -17.63 -12.28 3.88
CA GLU A 116 -17.76 -12.04 5.31
C GLU A 116 -17.81 -13.35 6.08
N ASP A 117 -18.49 -14.38 5.54
CA ASP A 117 -18.53 -15.72 6.11
C ASP A 117 -17.13 -16.35 6.13
N LEU A 118 -16.41 -16.27 5.00
CA LEU A 118 -15.03 -16.75 4.89
C LEU A 118 -14.07 -15.96 5.80
N GLN A 119 -14.24 -14.64 5.92
CA GLN A 119 -13.44 -13.82 6.83
C GLN A 119 -13.71 -14.16 8.29
N TYR A 120 -14.97 -14.39 8.68
CA TYR A 120 -15.32 -14.81 10.03
C TYR A 120 -14.60 -16.10 10.44
N ARG A 121 -14.48 -17.07 9.53
CA ARG A 121 -13.72 -18.31 9.78
C ARG A 121 -12.24 -18.03 10.07
N CYS A 122 -11.63 -17.11 9.31
CA CYS A 122 -10.24 -16.69 9.52
C CYS A 122 -10.08 -15.99 10.88
N ASP A 123 -11.01 -15.09 11.20
CA ASP A 123 -11.01 -14.34 12.46
C ASP A 123 -11.07 -15.25 13.68
N VAL A 124 -11.83 -16.35 13.64
CA VAL A 124 -11.88 -17.34 14.72
C VAL A 124 -10.47 -17.88 15.01
N ALA A 125 -9.71 -18.23 13.97
CA ALA A 125 -8.37 -18.77 14.12
C ALA A 125 -7.39 -17.75 14.70
N GLN A 126 -7.45 -16.51 14.20
CA GLN A 126 -6.58 -15.43 14.66
C GLN A 126 -6.90 -15.02 16.10
N LYS A 127 -8.19 -14.81 16.43
CA LYS A 127 -8.65 -14.42 17.79
C LYS A 127 -8.30 -15.45 18.85
N LYS A 128 -8.17 -16.73 18.49
CA LYS A 128 -7.81 -17.80 19.41
C LYS A 128 -6.31 -18.08 19.46
N ALA A 129 -5.52 -17.43 18.61
CA ALA A 129 -4.10 -17.75 18.39
C ALA A 129 -3.92 -19.26 18.21
N ALA A 130 -4.65 -19.82 17.23
CA ALA A 130 -4.62 -21.25 16.96
C ALA A 130 -3.22 -21.70 16.52
N ASP A 131 -2.83 -22.91 16.93
CA ASP A 131 -1.63 -23.57 16.43
C ASP A 131 -1.87 -24.09 15.00
N LEU A 132 -3.05 -24.68 14.77
CA LEU A 132 -3.48 -25.23 13.48
C LEU A 132 -4.88 -24.74 13.07
N PHE A 133 -5.08 -24.58 11.77
CA PHE A 133 -6.39 -24.43 11.14
C PHE A 133 -6.63 -25.55 10.13
N VAL A 134 -7.68 -26.35 10.33
CA VAL A 134 -8.03 -27.50 9.49
C VAL A 134 -9.44 -27.31 8.94
N SER A 135 -9.54 -26.97 7.66
CA SER A 135 -10.83 -26.90 6.96
C SER A 135 -11.17 -28.25 6.33
N ILE A 136 -12.41 -28.70 6.54
CA ILE A 136 -12.90 -30.01 6.08
C ILE A 136 -13.95 -29.78 4.99
N HIS A 137 -13.68 -30.35 3.82
CA HIS A 137 -14.49 -30.27 2.61
C HIS A 137 -14.60 -31.61 1.89
N HIS A 138 -15.58 -31.70 0.99
CA HIS A 138 -15.79 -32.86 0.12
C HIS A 138 -16.06 -32.39 -1.31
N ASN A 139 -15.16 -32.72 -2.21
CA ASN A 139 -15.12 -32.14 -3.55
C ASN A 139 -16.31 -32.60 -4.41
N SER A 140 -16.51 -31.95 -5.55
CA SER A 140 -17.51 -32.36 -6.54
C SER A 140 -17.11 -31.87 -7.92
N LEU A 141 -17.30 -32.71 -8.94
CA LEU A 141 -17.11 -32.28 -10.33
C LEU A 141 -18.40 -31.68 -10.91
N PRO A 142 -18.31 -30.57 -11.70
CA PRO A 142 -19.46 -29.98 -12.39
C PRO A 142 -20.18 -30.96 -13.34
N GLU A 143 -19.42 -31.77 -14.07
CA GLU A 143 -19.95 -32.78 -15.00
C GLU A 143 -20.54 -34.02 -14.28
N ARG A 144 -20.47 -34.07 -12.94
CA ARG A 144 -20.92 -35.17 -12.08
C ARG A 144 -20.45 -36.54 -12.58
N LEU A 145 -19.18 -36.67 -12.95
CA LEU A 145 -18.60 -37.97 -13.33
C LEU A 145 -18.72 -38.95 -12.15
N PRO A 146 -19.65 -39.92 -12.19
CA PRO A 146 -20.08 -40.64 -10.98
C PRO A 146 -19.07 -41.67 -10.49
N SER A 147 -18.04 -41.94 -11.29
CA SER A 147 -16.93 -42.86 -11.00
C SER A 147 -15.64 -42.14 -10.57
N PHE A 148 -15.54 -40.81 -10.75
CA PHE A 148 -14.33 -40.07 -10.39
C PHE A 148 -14.26 -39.87 -8.88
N ASN A 149 -13.10 -40.15 -8.28
CA ASN A 149 -12.86 -39.89 -6.86
C ASN A 149 -11.36 -39.87 -6.58
N GLN A 150 -10.89 -38.81 -5.93
CA GLN A 150 -9.53 -38.68 -5.43
C GLN A 150 -9.57 -37.97 -4.07
N THR A 151 -8.47 -38.04 -3.32
CA THR A 151 -8.24 -37.23 -2.12
C THR A 151 -7.26 -36.15 -2.48
N GLU A 152 -7.59 -34.90 -2.13
CA GLU A 152 -6.73 -33.74 -2.34
C GLU A 152 -6.55 -33.01 -1.02
N THR A 153 -5.38 -32.45 -0.78
CA THR A 153 -5.15 -31.64 0.42
C THR A 153 -4.42 -30.37 0.06
N TYR A 154 -5.11 -29.26 0.27
CA TYR A 154 -4.60 -27.93 0.01
C TYR A 154 -3.87 -27.41 1.24
N TYR A 155 -2.74 -26.76 1.01
CA TYR A 155 -1.98 -26.06 2.04
C TYR A 155 -1.69 -24.62 1.58
N GLN A 156 -1.40 -23.72 2.52
CA GLN A 156 -1.24 -22.30 2.22
C GLN A 156 -0.20 -22.02 1.09
N LEU A 157 -0.64 -21.33 0.03
CA LEU A 157 0.22 -20.88 -1.06
C LEU A 157 1.28 -19.90 -0.51
N ARG A 158 2.56 -20.27 -0.63
CA ARG A 158 3.75 -19.58 -0.06
C ARG A 158 4.08 -19.92 1.40
N ASP A 159 3.46 -20.95 1.98
CA ASP A 159 3.94 -21.49 3.24
C ASP A 159 5.34 -22.14 3.06
N PRO A 160 6.29 -21.84 3.95
CA PRO A 160 7.67 -22.30 3.88
C PRO A 160 7.87 -23.80 4.17
N GLY A 161 6.82 -24.52 4.60
CA GLY A 161 6.89 -25.97 4.81
C GLY A 161 5.93 -26.48 5.87
N SER A 162 5.65 -25.70 6.92
CA SER A 162 4.84 -26.16 8.07
C SER A 162 3.45 -26.67 7.69
N SER A 163 2.75 -25.94 6.80
CA SER A 163 1.41 -26.30 6.31
C SER A 163 1.48 -27.45 5.32
N ARG A 164 2.55 -27.51 4.51
CA ARG A 164 2.79 -28.65 3.62
C ARG A 164 3.07 -29.94 4.39
N ASP A 165 3.83 -29.88 5.49
CA ASP A 165 4.18 -31.05 6.29
C ASP A 165 2.96 -31.59 7.08
N LEU A 166 2.09 -30.68 7.58
CA LEU A 166 0.79 -31.04 8.13
C LEU A 166 -0.10 -31.68 7.06
N ALA A 167 -0.21 -31.04 5.89
CA ALA A 167 -1.00 -31.56 4.78
C ALA A 167 -0.51 -32.95 4.36
N ALA A 168 0.81 -33.16 4.22
CA ALA A 168 1.40 -34.45 3.88
C ALA A 168 1.02 -35.55 4.89
N SER A 169 1.07 -35.23 6.18
CA SER A 169 0.71 -36.17 7.24
C SER A 169 -0.76 -36.57 7.16
N ILE A 170 -1.66 -35.59 7.12
CA ILE A 170 -3.11 -35.83 7.03
C ILE A 170 -3.47 -36.56 5.74
N HIS A 171 -2.90 -36.14 4.62
CA HIS A 171 -3.15 -36.73 3.30
C HIS A 171 -2.77 -38.21 3.25
N TYR A 172 -1.61 -38.59 3.81
CA TYR A 172 -1.19 -39.99 3.92
C TYR A 172 -2.23 -40.84 4.67
N HIS A 173 -2.73 -40.36 5.81
CA HIS A 173 -3.73 -41.09 6.60
C HIS A 173 -5.08 -41.14 5.90
N LEU A 174 -5.50 -40.07 5.22
CA LEU A 174 -6.74 -40.04 4.44
C LEU A 174 -6.69 -41.07 3.29
N LEU A 175 -5.61 -41.10 2.50
CA LEU A 175 -5.45 -42.07 1.42
C LEU A 175 -5.54 -43.51 1.92
N LYS A 176 -4.83 -43.80 3.02
CA LYS A 176 -4.80 -45.13 3.63
C LYS A 176 -6.17 -45.54 4.18
N ALA A 177 -6.91 -44.61 4.77
CA ALA A 177 -8.19 -44.89 5.40
C ALA A 177 -9.33 -44.98 4.37
N LEU A 178 -9.36 -44.11 3.36
CA LEU A 178 -10.54 -43.94 2.51
C LEU A 178 -10.54 -44.81 1.25
N ASP A 179 -9.41 -45.46 0.93
CA ASP A 179 -9.23 -46.26 -0.29
C ASP A 179 -9.54 -45.40 -1.54
N SER A 180 -8.89 -44.24 -1.58
CA SER A 180 -9.07 -43.17 -2.58
C SER A 180 -7.83 -43.04 -3.45
N GLN A 181 -8.00 -42.53 -4.68
CA GLN A 181 -6.86 -42.19 -5.53
C GLN A 181 -6.14 -40.95 -4.99
N ASP A 182 -4.83 -40.88 -5.19
CA ASP A 182 -4.02 -39.72 -4.82
C ASP A 182 -4.24 -38.57 -5.82
N GLY A 183 -4.90 -37.50 -5.37
CA GLY A 183 -5.07 -36.23 -6.09
C GLY A 183 -4.00 -35.19 -5.71
N GLY A 184 -3.15 -35.50 -4.73
CA GLY A 184 -1.95 -34.74 -4.40
C GLY A 184 -2.08 -33.71 -3.29
N LEU A 185 -0.91 -33.21 -2.92
CA LEU A 185 -0.71 -32.06 -2.03
C LEU A 185 -0.62 -30.79 -2.87
N ILE A 186 -1.60 -29.90 -2.75
CA ILE A 186 -1.78 -28.79 -3.67
C ILE A 186 -1.52 -27.45 -2.96
N PRO A 187 -0.59 -26.61 -3.43
CA PRO A 187 -0.51 -25.22 -2.97
C PRO A 187 -1.84 -24.50 -3.26
N GLY A 188 -2.53 -24.07 -2.20
CA GLY A 188 -3.88 -23.58 -2.25
C GLY A 188 -3.99 -22.08 -1.99
N ASN A 189 -4.76 -21.39 -2.84
CA ASN A 189 -5.08 -19.96 -2.72
C ASN A 189 -6.49 -19.73 -2.13
N GLN A 190 -7.09 -20.77 -1.52
CA GLN A 190 -8.41 -20.70 -0.91
C GLN A 190 -8.41 -19.65 0.21
N TYR A 191 -9.52 -18.91 0.32
CA TYR A 191 -9.60 -17.73 1.18
C TYR A 191 -9.21 -18.04 2.63
N VAL A 192 -9.73 -19.13 3.19
CA VAL A 192 -9.56 -19.47 4.61
C VAL A 192 -8.13 -19.86 4.97
N ILE A 193 -7.43 -20.60 4.11
CA ILE A 193 -6.02 -20.98 4.37
C ILE A 193 -5.04 -19.88 3.97
N ARG A 194 -5.41 -18.99 3.03
CA ARG A 194 -4.57 -17.84 2.66
C ARG A 194 -4.52 -16.79 3.77
N ASN A 195 -5.65 -16.49 4.39
CA ASN A 195 -5.81 -15.33 5.27
C ASN A 195 -5.63 -15.64 6.76
N VAL A 196 -5.32 -16.89 7.13
CA VAL A 196 -4.89 -17.22 8.49
C VAL A 196 -3.37 -17.15 8.61
N THR A 197 -2.89 -16.84 9.81
CA THR A 197 -1.46 -16.72 10.12
C THR A 197 -0.85 -17.99 10.71
N CYS A 198 -1.68 -18.94 11.15
CA CYS A 198 -1.25 -20.23 11.68
C CYS A 198 -1.04 -21.25 10.55
N THR A 199 -0.44 -22.39 10.89
CA THR A 199 -0.29 -23.52 9.97
C THR A 199 -1.67 -24.02 9.54
N ALA A 200 -1.95 -24.07 8.24
CA ALA A 200 -3.32 -24.22 7.75
C ALA A 200 -3.45 -25.14 6.53
N ILE A 201 -4.50 -25.97 6.56
CA ILE A 201 -4.86 -26.86 5.45
C ILE A 201 -6.36 -26.82 5.15
N LEU A 202 -6.72 -27.21 3.94
CA LEU A 202 -8.08 -27.55 3.53
C LEU A 202 -8.05 -28.92 2.89
N GLY A 203 -8.74 -29.88 3.50
CA GLY A 203 -8.82 -31.25 3.00
C GLY A 203 -10.08 -31.47 2.18
N GLU A 204 -9.91 -32.00 0.97
CA GLU A 204 -10.98 -32.49 0.11
C GLU A 204 -10.89 -34.03 0.13
N ALA A 205 -11.59 -34.65 1.08
CA ALA A 205 -11.34 -36.04 1.45
C ALA A 205 -11.74 -37.03 0.34
N VAL A 206 -12.93 -36.85 -0.23
CA VAL A 206 -13.49 -37.63 -1.34
C VAL A 206 -14.49 -36.78 -2.13
N TYR A 207 -14.87 -37.24 -3.32
CA TYR A 207 -15.79 -36.55 -4.20
C TYR A 207 -17.25 -36.94 -3.91
N LEU A 208 -18.07 -35.98 -3.46
CA LEU A 208 -19.50 -36.12 -3.25
C LEU A 208 -20.25 -36.47 -4.55
N SER A 209 -19.76 -36.04 -5.70
CA SER A 209 -20.31 -36.42 -7.02
C SER A 209 -20.13 -37.91 -7.36
N ASN A 210 -19.31 -38.65 -6.61
CA ASN A 210 -19.11 -40.08 -6.81
C ASN A 210 -20.20 -40.92 -6.10
N ARG A 211 -20.96 -41.72 -6.86
CA ARG A 211 -22.08 -42.52 -6.31
C ARG A 211 -21.69 -43.52 -5.23
N ARG A 212 -20.46 -44.06 -5.29
CA ARG A 212 -19.96 -44.99 -4.26
C ARG A 212 -19.58 -44.21 -3.00
N MET A 213 -18.92 -43.06 -3.14
CA MET A 213 -18.53 -42.23 -1.99
C MET A 213 -19.73 -41.56 -1.34
N GLU A 214 -20.69 -41.00 -2.09
CA GLU A 214 -21.91 -40.41 -1.52
C GLU A 214 -22.65 -41.41 -0.61
N ARG A 215 -22.75 -42.68 -1.02
CA ARG A 215 -23.33 -43.75 -0.19
C ARG A 215 -22.51 -44.03 1.07
N LYS A 216 -21.17 -44.01 0.96
CA LYS A 216 -20.27 -44.17 2.11
C LYS A 216 -20.36 -42.98 3.08
N LEU A 217 -20.48 -41.75 2.59
CA LEU A 217 -20.62 -40.54 3.41
C LEU A 217 -21.92 -40.48 4.22
N ARG A 218 -22.90 -41.33 3.92
CA ARG A 218 -24.10 -41.54 4.75
C ARG A 218 -23.89 -42.56 5.87
N ASN A 219 -22.79 -43.29 5.86
CA ASN A 219 -22.48 -44.32 6.84
C ASN A 219 -21.65 -43.72 7.99
N PRO A 220 -22.18 -43.70 9.24
CA PRO A 220 -21.44 -43.16 10.38
C PRO A 220 -20.07 -43.80 10.62
N ARG A 221 -19.89 -45.08 10.26
CA ARG A 221 -18.57 -45.74 10.37
C ARG A 221 -17.54 -45.17 9.41
N PHE A 222 -17.96 -44.77 8.21
CA PHE A 222 -17.06 -44.15 7.23
C PHE A 222 -16.69 -42.72 7.63
N LEU A 223 -17.67 -41.95 8.15
CA LEU A 223 -17.40 -40.62 8.72
C LEU A 223 -16.43 -40.69 9.90
N GLN A 224 -16.57 -41.70 10.78
CA GLN A 224 -15.62 -41.95 11.86
C GLN A 224 -14.23 -42.32 11.32
N GLN A 225 -14.17 -43.14 10.27
CA GLN A 225 -12.91 -43.54 9.64
C GLN A 225 -12.15 -42.34 9.05
N GLU A 226 -12.87 -41.40 8.43
CA GLU A 226 -12.29 -40.14 7.96
C GLU A 226 -11.82 -39.24 9.11
N ALA A 227 -12.64 -39.06 10.14
CA ALA A 227 -12.26 -38.30 11.34
C ALA A 227 -11.02 -38.90 12.03
N ASP A 228 -10.92 -40.23 12.08
CA ASP A 228 -9.77 -40.94 12.63
C ASP A 228 -8.50 -40.72 11.79
N ALA A 229 -8.64 -40.63 10.47
CA ALA A 229 -7.54 -40.32 9.57
C ALA A 229 -6.99 -38.90 9.79
N TYR A 230 -7.88 -37.89 9.87
CA TYR A 230 -7.49 -36.54 10.26
C TYR A 230 -6.81 -36.51 11.63
N PHE A 231 -7.40 -37.18 12.63
CA PHE A 231 -6.85 -37.28 13.97
C PHE A 231 -5.42 -37.85 13.97
N ASN A 232 -5.20 -38.97 13.26
CA ASN A 232 -3.88 -39.61 13.19
C ASN A 232 -2.84 -38.72 12.51
N GLY A 233 -3.20 -38.03 11.43
CA GLY A 233 -2.29 -37.10 10.75
C GLY A 233 -1.94 -35.88 11.60
N ILE A 234 -2.92 -35.31 12.32
CA ILE A 234 -2.67 -34.20 13.24
C ILE A 234 -1.80 -34.64 14.42
N TRP A 235 -2.09 -35.80 15.01
CA TRP A 235 -1.27 -36.38 16.07
C TRP A 235 0.16 -36.63 15.59
N GLU A 236 0.33 -37.28 14.44
CA GLU A 236 1.66 -37.59 13.88
C GLU A 236 2.46 -36.31 13.59
N TYR A 237 1.81 -35.27 13.07
CA TYR A 237 2.43 -33.96 12.89
C TYR A 237 2.99 -33.40 14.21
N PHE A 238 2.22 -33.40 15.29
CA PHE A 238 2.72 -32.92 16.58
C PHE A 238 3.73 -33.87 17.24
N ALA A 239 3.57 -35.18 17.08
CA ALA A 239 4.46 -36.20 17.63
C ALA A 239 5.86 -36.13 17.02
N ARG A 240 5.98 -35.66 15.77
CA ARG A 240 7.26 -35.37 15.11
C ARG A 240 7.96 -34.11 15.64
N ARG A 241 7.42 -33.44 16.67
CA ARG A 241 7.86 -32.13 17.19
C ARG A 241 7.78 -31.02 16.13
N ILE A 242 7.68 -29.77 16.56
CA ILE A 242 7.68 -28.62 15.65
C ILE A 242 8.89 -27.77 15.99
N PRO A 243 9.85 -27.60 15.07
CA PRO A 243 11.00 -26.75 15.33
C PRO A 243 10.60 -25.27 15.37
N VAL A 244 11.28 -24.49 16.20
CA VAL A 244 11.00 -23.06 16.43
C VAL A 244 12.25 -22.22 16.22
N ILE A 245 12.08 -21.04 15.62
CA ILE A 245 13.11 -20.03 15.43
C ILE A 245 12.87 -18.89 16.42
N GLU A 246 13.87 -18.55 17.23
CA GLU A 246 13.73 -17.60 18.35
C GLU A 246 14.94 -16.66 18.46
N ALA A 247 14.69 -15.50 19.09
CA ALA A 247 15.69 -14.48 19.42
C ALA A 247 16.61 -14.11 18.24
N VAL A 248 16.03 -13.93 17.06
CA VAL A 248 16.76 -13.53 15.85
C VAL A 248 17.31 -12.11 16.03
N SER A 249 18.59 -11.95 15.72
CA SER A 249 19.34 -10.70 15.65
C SER A 249 19.95 -10.57 14.25
N PRO A 250 19.95 -9.41 13.60
CA PRO A 250 19.31 -8.16 14.04
C PRO A 250 17.80 -8.32 14.25
N ALA A 251 17.27 -7.59 15.24
CA ALA A 251 15.82 -7.53 15.46
C ALA A 251 15.13 -6.88 14.24
N ASP A 252 13.84 -7.15 14.09
CA ASP A 252 13.04 -6.53 13.03
C ASP A 252 13.10 -4.99 13.12
N SER A 253 13.24 -4.35 11.97
CA SER A 253 13.49 -2.90 11.79
C SER A 253 14.78 -2.35 12.41
N ALA A 254 15.75 -3.20 12.79
CA ALA A 254 17.04 -2.72 13.32
C ALA A 254 17.86 -1.94 12.26
N VAL A 255 18.67 -0.99 12.73
CA VAL A 255 19.64 -0.25 11.90
C VAL A 255 21.06 -0.64 12.30
N ILE A 256 21.84 -1.15 11.34
CA ILE A 256 23.17 -1.68 11.52
C ILE A 256 24.20 -0.81 10.81
N PHE A 257 25.29 -0.46 11.51
CA PHE A 257 26.33 0.45 11.02
C PHE A 257 27.62 -0.26 10.57
N THR A 258 27.56 -1.56 10.31
CA THR A 258 28.68 -2.38 9.84
C THR A 258 28.31 -3.16 8.58
N SER A 259 29.30 -3.37 7.70
CA SER A 259 29.15 -4.16 6.47
C SER A 259 29.19 -5.66 6.74
N GLN A 260 29.51 -6.07 7.97
CA GLN A 260 29.52 -7.47 8.41
C GLN A 260 28.65 -7.64 9.67
N PRO A 261 27.32 -7.46 9.56
CA PRO A 261 26.44 -7.74 10.69
C PRO A 261 26.57 -9.21 11.10
N LEU A 262 26.51 -9.47 12.41
CA LEU A 262 26.27 -10.82 12.89
C LEU A 262 24.75 -11.07 12.85
N ILE A 263 24.33 -11.92 11.92
CA ILE A 263 22.98 -12.48 11.94
C ILE A 263 23.04 -13.76 12.79
N SER A 264 22.19 -13.86 13.80
CA SER A 264 22.18 -15.03 14.69
C SER A 264 20.85 -15.21 15.39
N GLY A 265 20.63 -16.38 15.95
CA GLY A 265 19.47 -16.71 16.78
C GLY A 265 19.52 -18.17 17.18
N TYR A 266 18.37 -18.72 17.58
CA TYR A 266 18.28 -20.13 17.99
C TYR A 266 17.25 -20.88 17.15
N ILE A 267 17.58 -22.11 16.76
CA ILE A 267 16.66 -23.05 16.11
C ILE A 267 16.63 -24.33 16.94
N ARG A 268 15.48 -24.60 17.57
CA ARG A 268 15.30 -25.72 18.51
C ARG A 268 14.23 -26.67 17.99
N ASP A 269 14.48 -27.97 18.09
CA ASP A 269 13.46 -28.99 17.86
C ASP A 269 12.52 -28.96 19.09
N GLY A 270 11.25 -28.62 18.89
CA GLY A 270 10.33 -28.29 19.98
C GLY A 270 10.21 -29.39 21.05
N ALA A 271 9.54 -29.07 22.17
CA ALA A 271 9.43 -29.99 23.31
C ALA A 271 9.01 -31.41 22.89
N SER A 272 9.74 -32.41 23.40
CA SER A 272 9.56 -33.83 23.07
C SER A 272 8.49 -34.46 23.97
N PRO A 273 7.27 -34.74 23.50
CA PRO A 273 6.26 -35.41 24.30
C PRO A 273 6.62 -36.90 24.52
N ALA A 274 5.97 -37.56 25.48
CA ALA A 274 6.27 -38.97 25.78
C ALA A 274 5.96 -39.94 24.63
N ASP A 275 5.06 -39.53 23.72
CA ASP A 275 4.67 -40.20 22.49
C ASP A 275 5.32 -39.58 21.25
N ALA A 276 6.47 -38.90 21.41
CA ALA A 276 7.24 -38.37 20.29
C ALA A 276 7.72 -39.47 19.33
N ILE A 277 7.80 -39.15 18.04
CA ILE A 277 8.28 -40.05 16.99
C ILE A 277 9.34 -39.36 16.12
N GLY A 278 10.19 -40.17 15.47
CA GLY A 278 11.28 -39.68 14.63
C GLY A 278 12.51 -39.23 15.43
N GLU A 279 13.62 -39.00 14.72
CA GLU A 279 14.90 -38.60 15.32
C GLU A 279 14.82 -37.17 15.88
N GLU A 280 15.42 -36.94 17.06
CA GLU A 280 15.45 -35.62 17.71
C GLU A 280 16.48 -34.70 17.08
N GLY A 281 16.19 -33.40 17.11
CA GLY A 281 17.12 -32.34 16.72
C GLY A 281 16.84 -31.74 15.34
N ILE A 282 17.52 -30.64 15.07
CA ILE A 282 17.47 -29.95 13.78
C ILE A 282 18.35 -30.69 12.78
N ASP A 283 17.91 -30.78 11.53
CA ASP A 283 18.76 -31.17 10.41
C ASP A 283 19.55 -29.93 9.96
N PRO A 284 20.86 -29.84 10.22
CA PRO A 284 21.64 -28.65 9.89
C PRO A 284 21.67 -28.36 8.38
N ALA A 285 21.55 -29.39 7.53
CA ALA A 285 21.55 -29.23 6.08
C ALA A 285 20.25 -28.60 5.54
N SER A 286 19.20 -28.57 6.36
CA SER A 286 17.90 -27.99 6.02
C SER A 286 17.75 -26.51 6.39
N ILE A 287 18.75 -25.93 7.06
CA ILE A 287 18.68 -24.54 7.50
C ILE A 287 18.97 -23.63 6.31
N GLU A 288 17.98 -22.84 5.91
CA GLU A 288 18.11 -21.88 4.83
C GLU A 288 17.92 -20.47 5.38
N LEU A 289 18.83 -19.57 5.02
CA LEU A 289 18.76 -18.15 5.34
C LEU A 289 18.84 -17.35 4.05
N TYR A 290 17.86 -16.46 3.86
CA TYR A 290 17.79 -15.58 2.71
C TYR A 290 17.84 -14.12 3.14
N LEU A 291 18.59 -13.31 2.40
CA LEU A 291 18.53 -11.85 2.44
C LEU A 291 18.06 -11.35 1.07
N ASN A 292 16.88 -10.73 0.99
CA ASN A 292 16.28 -10.29 -0.28
C ASN A 292 16.28 -11.42 -1.34
N ASP A 293 15.77 -12.59 -0.97
CA ASP A 293 15.72 -13.80 -1.80
C ASP A 293 17.09 -14.39 -2.22
N THR A 294 18.19 -13.84 -1.72
CA THR A 294 19.56 -14.37 -1.94
C THR A 294 19.96 -15.28 -0.79
N PRO A 295 20.34 -16.55 -1.04
CA PRO A 295 20.73 -17.48 0.02
C PRO A 295 22.10 -17.14 0.60
N TYR A 296 22.26 -17.35 1.91
CA TYR A 296 23.51 -17.20 2.63
C TYR A 296 23.82 -18.45 3.45
N PRO A 297 25.11 -18.86 3.52
CA PRO A 297 25.51 -19.98 4.35
C PRO A 297 25.30 -19.67 5.83
N VAL A 298 24.91 -20.68 6.58
CA VAL A 298 24.63 -20.60 8.01
C VAL A 298 25.48 -21.62 8.75
N ASP A 299 26.21 -21.16 9.75
CA ASP A 299 26.85 -22.04 10.73
C ASP A 299 25.84 -22.36 11.82
N TYR A 300 25.59 -23.64 12.08
CA TYR A 300 24.69 -24.09 13.14
C TYR A 300 25.43 -24.99 14.13
N ASP A 301 25.37 -24.63 15.40
CA ASP A 301 25.87 -25.45 16.50
C ASP A 301 24.72 -26.27 17.11
N PRO A 302 24.72 -27.61 16.94
CA PRO A 302 23.64 -28.47 17.44
C PRO A 302 23.63 -28.60 18.98
N VAL A 303 24.71 -28.23 19.67
CA VAL A 303 24.77 -28.29 21.14
C VAL A 303 24.13 -27.06 21.76
N THR A 304 24.44 -25.87 21.23
CA THR A 304 23.87 -24.60 21.72
C THR A 304 22.57 -24.21 21.02
N HIS A 305 22.22 -24.92 19.94
CA HIS A 305 21.12 -24.64 19.03
C HIS A 305 21.22 -23.28 18.34
N ARG A 306 22.41 -22.69 18.33
CA ARG A 306 22.64 -21.34 17.83
C ARG A 306 23.02 -21.41 16.36
N PHE A 307 22.36 -20.58 15.55
CA PHE A 307 22.80 -20.32 14.19
C PHE A 307 23.52 -18.97 14.11
N THR A 308 24.50 -18.86 13.21
CA THR A 308 25.21 -17.63 12.90
C THR A 308 25.49 -17.49 11.41
N CYS A 309 25.42 -16.26 10.91
CA CYS A 309 25.80 -15.88 9.57
C CYS A 309 26.44 -14.49 9.61
N ARG A 310 27.56 -14.29 8.91
CA ARG A 310 28.26 -13.00 8.81
C ARG A 310 28.38 -12.58 7.35
N PRO A 311 27.29 -12.10 6.74
CA PRO A 311 27.31 -11.69 5.34
C PRO A 311 28.11 -10.40 5.15
N GLN A 312 28.71 -10.23 3.97
CA GLN A 312 29.24 -8.94 3.53
C GLN A 312 28.11 -8.17 2.83
N LEU A 313 27.62 -7.10 3.46
CA LEU A 313 26.49 -6.31 2.99
C LEU A 313 26.89 -4.88 2.60
N LYS A 314 26.14 -4.32 1.67
CA LYS A 314 26.21 -2.90 1.29
C LYS A 314 25.15 -2.13 2.07
N SER A 315 25.20 -0.80 2.03
CA SER A 315 24.11 0.01 2.56
C SER A 315 22.82 -0.30 1.81
N GLY A 316 21.71 -0.47 2.54
CA GLY A 316 20.44 -0.88 1.97
C GLY A 316 19.50 -1.53 2.99
N GLU A 317 18.28 -1.81 2.56
CA GLU A 317 17.30 -2.58 3.33
C GLU A 317 17.35 -4.06 2.94
N TYR A 318 17.28 -4.92 3.95
CA TYR A 318 17.39 -6.37 3.80
C TYR A 318 16.21 -7.04 4.48
N ARG A 319 15.43 -7.79 3.72
CA ARG A 319 14.47 -8.77 4.21
C ARG A 319 15.22 -10.04 4.60
N LEU A 320 15.21 -10.38 5.88
CA LEU A 320 15.73 -11.61 6.44
C LEU A 320 14.64 -12.67 6.49
N GLN A 321 14.87 -13.82 5.87
CA GLN A 321 14.02 -15.00 6.00
C GLN A 321 14.84 -16.20 6.45
N ILE A 322 14.28 -17.00 7.36
CA ILE A 322 14.94 -18.21 7.88
C ILE A 322 13.93 -19.34 7.94
N THR A 323 14.34 -20.50 7.44
CA THR A 323 13.63 -21.78 7.50
C THR A 323 14.59 -22.87 7.96
N ALA A 324 14.02 -23.94 8.51
CA ALA A 324 14.74 -25.14 8.93
C ALA A 324 13.74 -26.30 9.08
N ARG A 325 14.26 -27.53 9.06
CA ARG A 325 13.53 -28.76 9.38
C ARG A 325 14.19 -29.49 10.55
N ASN A 326 13.37 -30.19 11.31
CA ASN A 326 13.88 -31.18 12.25
C ASN A 326 14.13 -32.53 11.54
N ARG A 327 14.87 -33.42 12.20
CA ARG A 327 15.19 -34.75 11.65
C ARG A 327 13.99 -35.67 11.56
N ALA A 328 12.92 -35.36 12.29
CA ALA A 328 11.62 -36.03 12.16
C ALA A 328 10.82 -35.56 10.92
N GLY A 329 11.30 -34.55 10.18
CA GLY A 329 10.78 -34.12 8.88
C GLY A 329 9.81 -32.93 8.91
N ASN A 330 9.54 -32.34 10.07
CA ASN A 330 8.72 -31.14 10.19
C ASN A 330 9.55 -29.86 10.02
N SER A 331 8.97 -28.90 9.30
CA SER A 331 9.54 -27.58 9.06
C SER A 331 9.12 -26.58 10.14
N THR A 332 10.00 -25.61 10.38
CA THR A 332 9.70 -24.41 11.15
C THR A 332 8.60 -23.59 10.45
N ARG A 333 7.88 -22.77 11.21
CA ARG A 333 7.24 -21.59 10.61
C ARG A 333 8.35 -20.62 10.23
N ALA A 334 8.36 -20.12 8.99
CA ALA A 334 9.43 -19.21 8.57
C ALA A 334 9.45 -17.97 9.45
N TYR A 335 10.64 -17.61 9.87
CA TYR A 335 10.91 -16.27 10.34
C TYR A 335 11.01 -15.34 9.13
N SER A 336 10.40 -14.15 9.23
CA SER A 336 10.57 -13.07 8.26
C SER A 336 10.64 -11.76 9.02
N GLY A 337 11.69 -10.97 8.77
CA GLY A 337 11.87 -9.63 9.32
C GLY A 337 12.70 -8.76 8.38
N TYR A 338 12.88 -7.49 8.72
CA TYR A 338 13.64 -6.52 7.95
C TYR A 338 14.72 -5.88 8.82
N PHE A 339 15.85 -5.49 8.24
CA PHE A 339 16.81 -4.60 8.88
C PHE A 339 17.50 -3.72 7.83
N GLN A 340 18.09 -2.62 8.28
CA GLN A 340 18.80 -1.68 7.41
C GLN A 340 20.28 -1.68 7.73
N VAL A 341 21.11 -1.68 6.69
CA VAL A 341 22.55 -1.45 6.80
C VAL A 341 22.84 -0.01 6.36
N ARG A 342 23.52 0.76 7.21
CA ARG A 342 23.89 2.17 6.99
C ARG A 342 25.38 2.38 7.27
N LEU A 343 26.22 2.19 6.26
CA LEU A 343 27.67 2.33 6.39
C LEU A 343 28.11 3.80 6.35
N ALA A 344 29.28 4.09 6.94
CA ALA A 344 29.90 5.41 6.86
C ALA A 344 30.33 5.78 5.42
N PRO A 345 30.30 7.08 5.04
CA PRO A 345 30.92 7.52 3.80
C PRO A 345 32.39 7.09 3.75
N SER A 346 32.92 6.80 2.56
CA SER A 346 34.36 6.65 2.36
C SER A 346 35.04 7.97 1.98
N GLN A 347 34.28 8.91 1.40
CA GLN A 347 34.73 10.26 1.05
C GLN A 347 33.75 11.31 1.59
N LEU A 348 34.29 12.42 2.09
CA LEU A 348 33.55 13.59 2.50
C LEU A 348 34.26 14.82 1.93
N SER A 349 33.61 15.59 1.06
CA SER A 349 34.10 16.87 0.56
C SER A 349 33.26 18.01 1.11
N LEU A 350 33.88 19.19 1.23
CA LEU A 350 33.25 20.40 1.73
C LEU A 350 33.64 21.58 0.82
N GLU A 351 32.65 22.30 0.32
CA GLU A 351 32.80 23.42 -0.62
C GLU A 351 32.05 24.65 -0.11
N LEU A 352 32.61 25.83 -0.38
CA LEU A 352 32.06 27.12 0.04
C LEU A 352 31.74 27.99 -1.18
N THR A 353 30.55 28.59 -1.20
CA THR A 353 30.09 29.42 -2.33
C THR A 353 29.45 30.72 -1.83
N PRO A 354 30.11 31.88 -2.00
CA PRO A 354 31.48 32.04 -2.47
C PRO A 354 32.50 31.71 -1.37
N ALA A 355 33.64 31.11 -1.73
CA ALA A 355 34.77 30.88 -0.81
C ALA A 355 35.52 32.18 -0.45
N VAL A 356 35.31 33.25 -1.22
CA VAL A 356 35.90 34.57 -1.02
C VAL A 356 34.78 35.63 -0.96
N ILE A 357 34.74 36.43 0.10
CA ILE A 357 33.73 37.49 0.28
C ILE A 357 34.39 38.86 0.47
N SER A 358 33.82 39.92 -0.11
CA SER A 358 34.31 41.29 0.06
C SER A 358 33.63 42.08 1.19
N ALA A 359 32.51 41.55 1.71
CA ALA A 359 31.73 42.08 2.81
C ALA A 359 31.00 40.92 3.53
N PRO A 360 30.52 41.09 4.78
CA PRO A 360 29.69 40.09 5.45
C PRO A 360 28.46 39.75 4.61
N MET A 361 28.44 38.55 4.05
CA MET A 361 27.32 38.00 3.29
C MET A 361 27.14 36.52 3.65
N PRO A 362 25.93 35.98 3.50
CA PRO A 362 25.70 34.55 3.66
C PRO A 362 26.54 33.74 2.66
N VAL A 363 27.18 32.67 3.13
CA VAL A 363 28.00 31.76 2.31
C VAL A 363 27.36 30.38 2.31
N GLY A 364 27.10 29.83 1.13
CA GLY A 364 26.63 28.47 0.99
C GLY A 364 27.73 27.48 1.36
N VAL A 365 27.41 26.51 2.21
CA VAL A 365 28.30 25.45 2.66
C VAL A 365 27.74 24.13 2.15
N PHE A 366 28.48 23.47 1.27
CA PHE A 366 28.04 22.25 0.59
C PHE A 366 28.94 21.09 1.00
N VAL A 367 28.32 20.05 1.56
CA VAL A 367 28.99 18.80 1.90
C VAL A 367 28.52 17.71 0.98
N GLN A 368 29.45 16.96 0.42
CA GLN A 368 29.14 15.76 -0.34
C GLN A 368 29.81 14.54 0.28
N ALA A 369 28.99 13.54 0.61
CA ALA A 369 29.37 12.26 1.15
C ALA A 369 29.22 11.17 0.08
N ARG A 370 30.30 10.42 -0.19
CA ARG A 370 30.32 9.33 -1.17
C ARG A 370 30.83 8.03 -0.56
N PHE A 371 30.36 6.90 -1.09
CA PHE A 371 30.94 5.57 -0.90
C PHE A 371 32.08 5.31 -1.90
N ASP A 372 32.79 4.20 -1.71
CA ASP A 372 33.84 3.77 -2.64
C ASP A 372 33.27 3.56 -4.04
N GLY A 373 33.97 4.09 -5.05
CA GLY A 373 33.48 4.18 -6.43
C GLY A 373 32.69 5.47 -6.74
N GLY A 374 32.56 6.40 -5.78
CA GLY A 374 32.01 7.74 -6.01
C GLY A 374 30.49 7.85 -5.96
N TYR A 375 29.79 6.80 -5.53
CA TYR A 375 28.32 6.81 -5.41
C TYR A 375 27.85 7.58 -4.16
N PRO A 376 26.70 8.28 -4.22
CA PRO A 376 26.17 9.02 -3.08
C PRO A 376 25.73 8.11 -1.93
N VAL A 377 25.87 8.58 -0.69
CA VAL A 377 25.58 7.78 0.52
C VAL A 377 24.09 7.58 0.81
N GLY A 378 23.21 8.37 0.18
CA GLY A 378 21.77 8.34 0.46
C GLY A 378 21.40 8.93 1.82
N LYS A 379 20.15 8.77 2.25
CA LYS A 379 19.69 9.30 3.54
C LYS A 379 20.42 8.61 4.70
N SER A 380 21.09 9.42 5.54
CA SER A 380 21.83 9.08 6.78
C SER A 380 23.32 8.82 6.57
N PRO A 381 24.20 9.23 7.51
CA PRO A 381 23.97 9.91 8.81
C PRO A 381 23.83 11.44 8.74
N ALA A 382 23.62 12.07 9.89
CA ALA A 382 23.67 13.51 10.05
C ALA A 382 25.09 14.04 9.85
N VAL A 383 25.20 15.16 9.15
CA VAL A 383 26.38 15.99 9.02
C VAL A 383 26.28 17.10 10.05
N VAL A 384 27.29 17.21 10.90
CA VAL A 384 27.43 18.29 11.89
C VAL A 384 28.41 19.32 11.34
N PHE A 385 27.95 20.56 11.19
CA PHE A 385 28.71 21.71 10.74
C PHE A 385 29.23 22.51 11.94
N SER A 386 30.46 22.99 11.88
CA SER A 386 31.06 23.81 12.94
C SER A 386 32.08 24.79 12.38
N SER A 387 32.34 25.87 13.13
CA SER A 387 33.34 26.90 12.83
C SER A 387 33.75 27.58 14.14
N ASP A 388 34.93 28.22 14.15
CA ASP A 388 35.45 28.94 15.32
C ASP A 388 34.63 30.20 15.66
N VAL A 389 34.06 30.86 14.65
CA VAL A 389 33.23 32.07 14.79
C VAL A 389 32.10 32.08 13.75
N GLY A 390 31.09 32.92 13.94
CA GLY A 390 29.91 32.97 13.07
C GLY A 390 28.86 31.92 13.47
N SER A 391 27.90 31.66 12.59
CA SER A 391 26.81 30.72 12.86
C SER A 391 26.29 30.07 11.58
N PHE A 392 25.67 28.91 11.68
CA PHE A 392 25.01 28.24 10.55
C PHE A 392 23.50 28.39 10.63
N SER A 393 22.81 28.42 9.48
CA SER A 393 21.33 28.34 9.43
C SER A 393 20.83 27.05 10.07
N GLN A 394 21.56 25.95 9.86
CA GLN A 394 21.42 24.68 10.56
C GLN A 394 22.82 24.08 10.77
N ASP A 395 23.14 23.74 12.01
CA ASP A 395 24.41 23.14 12.43
C ASP A 395 24.41 21.62 12.31
N THR A 396 23.24 20.99 12.20
CA THR A 396 23.10 19.54 11.97
C THR A 396 22.06 19.28 10.88
N LEU A 397 22.47 18.60 9.80
CA LEU A 397 21.59 18.24 8.68
C LEU A 397 21.73 16.77 8.30
N MET A 398 20.65 16.17 7.83
CA MET A 398 20.71 14.86 7.20
C MET A 398 21.18 14.99 5.76
N LEU A 399 22.04 14.08 5.30
CA LEU A 399 22.32 13.93 3.87
C LEU A 399 21.02 13.63 3.11
N ASN A 400 20.84 14.30 1.97
CA ASN A 400 19.77 14.00 1.03
C ASN A 400 20.06 12.68 0.27
N PRO A 401 19.13 12.17 -0.57
CA PRO A 401 19.35 10.94 -1.34
C PRO A 401 20.58 10.96 -2.28
N HIS A 402 21.08 12.15 -2.63
CA HIS A 402 22.29 12.36 -3.42
C HIS A 402 23.56 12.48 -2.56
N GLY A 403 23.48 12.17 -1.26
CA GLY A 403 24.63 12.24 -0.36
C GLY A 403 25.11 13.67 -0.15
N ILE A 404 24.22 14.66 -0.27
CA ILE A 404 24.55 16.08 -0.11
C ILE A 404 23.84 16.63 1.11
N ALA A 405 24.55 17.41 1.92
CA ALA A 405 23.96 18.29 2.92
C ALA A 405 24.47 19.70 2.68
N SER A 406 23.60 20.69 2.78
CA SER A 406 23.96 22.08 2.54
C SER A 406 23.32 22.99 3.56
N THR A 407 24.11 23.92 4.08
CA THR A 407 23.69 24.90 5.07
C THR A 407 24.21 26.27 4.65
N THR A 408 23.71 27.33 5.26
CA THR A 408 24.23 28.68 5.06
C THR A 408 25.08 29.07 6.26
N TYR A 409 26.35 29.41 6.03
CA TYR A 409 27.21 30.01 7.03
C TYR A 409 27.03 31.54 7.02
N TYR A 410 26.87 32.11 8.20
CA TYR A 410 26.75 33.54 8.46
C TYR A 410 28.03 34.02 9.16
N PRO A 411 28.92 34.72 8.43
CA PRO A 411 30.11 35.31 9.02
C PRO A 411 29.72 36.44 10.01
N PRO A 412 30.57 36.75 11.01
CA PRO A 412 30.31 37.84 11.95
C PRO A 412 30.13 39.21 11.25
N LEU A 413 29.17 40.02 11.70
CA LEU A 413 28.90 41.35 11.13
C LEU A 413 30.06 42.35 11.30
N ASN A 414 30.92 42.11 12.29
CA ASN A 414 32.04 42.99 12.64
C ASN A 414 33.35 42.57 11.96
N LEU A 415 33.31 41.98 10.75
CA LEU A 415 34.51 41.74 9.92
C LEU A 415 35.07 43.09 9.42
N ARG A 416 35.55 43.91 10.34
CA ARG A 416 36.17 45.21 10.10
C ARG A 416 37.63 45.14 10.52
N SER A 417 38.46 44.47 9.73
CA SER A 417 39.88 44.78 9.52
C SER A 417 40.63 43.54 9.04
N THR A 418 41.33 43.67 7.91
CA THR A 418 42.34 42.74 7.36
C THR A 418 41.83 41.35 6.99
N ALA A 419 42.44 40.73 5.97
CA ALA A 419 42.02 39.44 5.41
C ALA A 419 41.99 38.33 6.48
N ALA A 420 40.82 38.09 7.07
CA ALA A 420 40.59 37.03 8.04
C ALA A 420 40.37 35.71 7.30
N ARG A 421 40.97 34.63 7.82
CA ARG A 421 40.75 33.26 7.37
C ARG A 421 39.83 32.58 8.36
N LEU A 422 38.71 32.06 7.86
CA LEU A 422 37.69 31.39 8.66
C LEU A 422 37.62 29.93 8.24
N TRP A 423 37.65 29.01 9.21
CA TRP A 423 37.60 27.58 8.95
C TRP A 423 36.20 27.04 9.21
N ILE A 424 35.71 26.23 8.28
CA ILE A 424 34.41 25.56 8.35
C ILE A 424 34.66 24.06 8.30
N HIS A 425 34.04 23.32 9.22
CA HIS A 425 34.15 21.87 9.34
C HIS A 425 32.79 21.20 9.15
N ALA A 426 32.81 20.01 8.57
CA ALA A 426 31.65 19.13 8.44
C ALA A 426 32.01 17.71 8.87
N THR A 427 31.29 17.13 9.82
CA THR A 427 31.55 15.79 10.38
C THR A 427 30.38 14.84 10.16
N CYS A 428 30.65 13.65 9.66
CA CYS A 428 29.66 12.65 9.24
C CYS A 428 30.14 11.24 9.64
N GLN A 429 29.48 10.60 10.62
CA GLN A 429 29.85 9.28 11.18
C GLN A 429 31.37 9.13 11.47
N GLY A 430 31.96 10.14 12.11
CA GLY A 430 33.37 10.13 12.53
C GLY A 430 34.39 10.54 11.45
N ARG A 431 33.95 10.87 10.23
CA ARG A 431 34.81 11.51 9.21
C ARG A 431 34.56 13.02 9.18
N THR A 432 35.62 13.82 9.06
CA THR A 432 35.55 15.28 9.01
C THR A 432 36.18 15.83 7.74
N ALA A 433 35.49 16.76 7.08
CA ALA A 433 35.98 17.58 5.97
C ALA A 433 36.09 19.05 6.43
N THR A 434 37.04 19.80 5.88
CA THR A 434 37.33 21.19 6.29
C THR A 434 37.53 22.07 5.06
N ALA A 435 37.05 23.32 5.10
CA ALA A 435 37.23 24.32 4.06
C ALA A 435 37.61 25.69 4.65
N GLU A 436 38.42 26.46 3.90
CA GLU A 436 38.88 27.81 4.25
C GLU A 436 38.04 28.86 3.50
N MET A 437 37.56 29.87 4.23
CA MET A 437 36.91 31.06 3.68
C MET A 437 37.81 32.30 3.85
N VAL A 438 37.94 33.10 2.81
CA VAL A 438 38.80 34.30 2.77
C VAL A 438 37.95 35.57 2.65
N THR A 439 38.24 36.58 3.45
CA THR A 439 37.63 37.91 3.31
C THR A 439 38.57 38.88 2.59
N VAL A 440 38.13 39.52 1.50
CA VAL A 440 38.85 40.57 0.76
C VAL A 440 38.17 41.93 1.02
N HIS A 441 38.84 43.06 0.81
CA HIS A 441 38.24 44.38 0.97
C HIS A 441 38.05 45.03 -0.41
N ASP A 442 36.82 45.37 -0.80
CA ASP A 442 36.53 46.06 -2.07
C ASP A 442 35.33 47.03 -1.90
N ASP A 443 35.53 48.30 -2.26
CA ASP A 443 34.62 49.43 -2.02
C ASP A 443 33.78 49.81 -3.27
N SER A 444 33.69 48.98 -4.32
CA SER A 444 33.29 49.45 -5.67
C SER A 444 32.04 48.88 -6.38
N THR A 445 31.05 48.25 -5.72
CA THR A 445 29.76 47.92 -6.40
C THR A 445 28.51 48.16 -5.55
N SER A 446 27.52 48.87 -6.11
CA SER A 446 26.21 49.17 -5.48
C SER A 446 25.09 48.22 -5.95
N GLN A 447 25.41 46.99 -6.36
CA GLN A 447 24.41 45.98 -6.74
C GLN A 447 23.63 45.54 -5.49
N GLN A 448 22.31 45.75 -5.49
CA GLN A 448 21.45 45.25 -4.42
C GLN A 448 21.00 43.82 -4.72
N TRP A 449 20.89 43.01 -3.67
CA TRP A 449 20.53 41.61 -3.74
C TRP A 449 19.29 41.35 -2.89
N LEU A 450 18.45 40.42 -3.37
CA LEU A 450 17.41 39.81 -2.57
C LEU A 450 17.84 38.38 -2.25
N TRP A 451 17.76 38.00 -0.98
CA TRP A 451 18.09 36.65 -0.56
C TRP A 451 17.19 36.19 0.56
N GLY A 452 17.10 34.88 0.71
CA GLY A 452 16.22 34.28 1.69
C GLY A 452 16.09 32.79 1.52
N THR A 453 15.11 32.24 2.22
CA THR A 453 14.75 30.82 2.14
C THR A 453 13.27 30.66 1.83
N VAL A 454 12.93 29.69 0.99
CA VAL A 454 11.57 29.21 0.78
C VAL A 454 11.42 27.85 1.44
N VAL A 455 10.47 27.74 2.36
CA VAL A 455 10.22 26.55 3.17
C VAL A 455 8.74 26.22 3.26
N ASP A 456 8.42 24.96 3.56
CA ASP A 456 7.07 24.58 4.00
C ASP A 456 6.84 24.95 5.49
N PRO A 457 5.62 24.75 6.04
CA PRO A 457 5.33 25.08 7.45
C PRO A 457 6.18 24.29 8.46
N ALA A 458 6.72 23.13 8.07
CA ALA A 458 7.64 22.34 8.87
C ALA A 458 9.09 22.83 8.79
N GLY A 459 9.36 23.87 7.99
CA GLY A 459 10.70 24.41 7.76
C GLY A 459 11.50 23.63 6.72
N THR A 460 10.87 22.72 5.96
CA THR A 460 11.53 21.92 4.91
C THR A 460 11.82 22.81 3.69
N PRO A 461 13.06 22.82 3.18
CA PRO A 461 13.41 23.49 1.92
C PRO A 461 12.56 23.11 0.71
N LEU A 462 12.22 24.09 -0.13
CA LEU A 462 11.43 23.90 -1.36
C LEU A 462 12.22 24.25 -2.63
N PRO A 463 12.99 23.31 -3.19
CA PRO A 463 13.90 23.59 -4.31
C PRO A 463 13.25 23.59 -5.70
N GLN A 464 12.02 23.08 -5.81
CA GLN A 464 11.20 23.20 -7.02
C GLN A 464 10.46 24.54 -7.08
N THR A 465 10.84 25.50 -6.23
CA THR A 465 10.20 26.81 -6.19
C THR A 465 10.79 27.72 -7.26
N GLU A 466 9.92 28.45 -7.95
CA GLU A 466 10.28 29.53 -8.86
C GLU A 466 9.92 30.88 -8.22
N LEU A 467 10.85 31.85 -8.30
CA LEU A 467 10.62 33.23 -7.94
C LEU A 467 10.63 34.09 -9.21
N CYS A 468 9.50 34.68 -9.56
CA CYS A 468 9.34 35.47 -10.79
C CYS A 468 9.01 36.93 -10.47
N PHE A 469 9.71 37.86 -11.11
CA PHE A 469 9.41 39.29 -11.05
C PHE A 469 8.51 39.70 -12.23
N GLY A 470 7.26 40.06 -11.95
CA GLY A 470 6.28 40.40 -13.00
C GLY A 470 5.99 39.24 -13.97
N ASP A 471 5.08 39.47 -14.92
CA ASP A 471 4.64 38.43 -15.85
C ASP A 471 5.66 38.03 -16.93
N ASP A 472 6.73 38.80 -17.17
CA ASP A 472 7.60 38.60 -18.36
C ASP A 472 9.09 38.99 -18.23
N LEU A 473 9.65 39.21 -17.02
CA LEU A 473 11.00 39.82 -16.90
C LEU A 473 12.13 38.86 -16.44
N ALA A 474 11.94 38.08 -15.37
CA ALA A 474 12.93 37.08 -14.93
C ALA A 474 12.37 36.12 -13.87
N CYS A 475 12.53 34.81 -14.09
CA CYS A 475 12.25 33.77 -13.10
C CYS A 475 13.56 33.11 -12.63
N TYR A 476 13.67 32.92 -11.32
CA TYR A 476 14.82 32.30 -10.67
C TYR A 476 14.38 31.04 -9.93
N ARG A 477 15.16 29.96 -10.05
CA ARG A 477 14.89 28.74 -9.32
C ARG A 477 15.57 28.77 -7.95
N VAL A 478 14.83 28.37 -6.91
CA VAL A 478 15.37 28.16 -5.56
C VAL A 478 16.37 27.00 -5.58
N ARG A 479 17.45 27.11 -4.81
CA ARG A 479 18.46 26.04 -4.70
C ARG A 479 17.92 24.85 -3.90
N ASP A 480 18.61 23.72 -3.97
CA ASP A 480 18.27 22.47 -3.26
C ASP A 480 18.07 22.65 -1.74
N ASP A 481 18.72 23.65 -1.15
CA ASP A 481 18.63 24.02 0.27
C ASP A 481 17.48 24.97 0.61
N GLY A 482 16.63 25.31 -0.37
CA GLY A 482 15.53 26.25 -0.18
C GLY A 482 16.01 27.70 -0.22
N GLY A 483 17.32 27.93 -0.30
CA GLY A 483 17.91 29.25 -0.37
C GLY A 483 17.81 29.86 -1.76
N PHE A 484 17.65 31.17 -1.80
CA PHE A 484 17.78 31.93 -3.04
C PHE A 484 18.62 33.19 -2.81
N THR A 485 19.28 33.62 -3.89
CA THR A 485 20.04 34.87 -3.94
C THR A 485 19.91 35.37 -5.36
N ILE A 486 19.15 36.45 -5.54
CA ILE A 486 18.79 36.96 -6.87
C ILE A 486 19.08 38.46 -6.94
N PRO A 487 19.62 38.95 -8.07
CA PRO A 487 19.87 40.37 -8.24
C PRO A 487 18.55 41.13 -8.30
N LEU A 488 18.45 42.26 -7.60
CA LEU A 488 17.31 43.14 -7.73
C LEU A 488 17.35 43.84 -9.11
N PRO A 489 16.28 43.76 -9.92
CA PRO A 489 16.23 44.47 -11.21
C PRO A 489 16.38 45.99 -11.02
N GLN A 490 17.07 46.68 -11.93
CA GLN A 490 17.30 48.13 -11.84
C GLN A 490 15.99 48.95 -11.80
N ASN A 491 14.89 48.40 -12.34
CA ASN A 491 13.55 49.02 -12.36
C ASN A 491 12.62 48.50 -11.24
N ALA A 492 13.13 47.82 -10.21
CA ALA A 492 12.32 47.24 -9.13
C ALA A 492 11.49 48.27 -8.34
N ARG A 493 11.77 49.57 -8.47
CA ARG A 493 10.94 50.65 -7.90
C ARG A 493 9.61 50.87 -8.63
N GLU A 494 9.47 50.43 -9.88
CA GLU A 494 8.29 50.67 -10.72
C GLU A 494 7.38 49.43 -10.88
N ARG A 495 7.86 48.23 -10.53
CA ARG A 495 7.09 46.97 -10.57
C ARG A 495 7.47 46.06 -9.40
N PRO A 496 6.66 45.97 -8.32
CA PRO A 496 7.15 45.51 -7.02
C PRO A 496 6.76 44.08 -6.62
N HIS A 497 6.03 43.29 -7.42
CA HIS A 497 5.56 41.98 -6.99
C HIS A 497 6.51 40.82 -7.35
N LEU A 498 6.86 40.02 -6.35
CA LEU A 498 7.58 38.76 -6.49
C LEU A 498 6.58 37.60 -6.33
N THR A 499 6.37 36.85 -7.40
CA THR A 499 5.55 35.63 -7.39
C THR A 499 6.41 34.45 -6.98
N VAL A 500 5.99 33.71 -5.96
CA VAL A 500 6.69 32.53 -5.44
C VAL A 500 5.77 31.32 -5.56
N SER A 501 6.12 30.40 -6.44
CA SER A 501 5.30 29.23 -6.76
C SER A 501 6.10 27.93 -6.63
N ALA A 502 5.46 26.87 -6.12
CA ALA A 502 6.04 25.54 -6.05
C ALA A 502 4.97 24.45 -6.28
N PRO A 503 5.29 23.37 -7.00
CA PRO A 503 4.37 22.25 -7.21
C PRO A 503 3.82 21.66 -5.89
N GLY A 504 2.50 21.62 -5.75
CA GLY A 504 1.79 21.11 -4.56
C GLY A 504 1.62 22.14 -3.44
N TYR A 505 1.92 23.41 -3.68
CA TYR A 505 1.81 24.51 -2.72
C TYR A 505 1.00 25.68 -3.25
N LEU A 506 0.48 26.49 -2.32
CA LEU A 506 -0.18 27.75 -2.63
C LEU A 506 0.85 28.78 -3.10
N THR A 507 0.58 29.41 -4.24
CA THR A 507 1.38 30.52 -4.75
C THR A 507 1.27 31.73 -3.83
N VAL A 508 2.41 32.34 -3.50
CA VAL A 508 2.48 33.57 -2.70
C VAL A 508 2.90 34.74 -3.58
N PHE A 509 2.23 35.88 -3.41
CA PHE A 509 2.53 37.13 -4.10
C PHE A 509 3.05 38.15 -3.08
N LEU A 510 4.30 38.61 -3.24
CA LEU A 510 4.92 39.59 -2.34
C LEU A 510 4.96 40.97 -2.99
N ALA A 511 4.01 41.83 -2.63
CA ALA A 511 3.89 43.18 -3.19
C ALA A 511 4.94 44.20 -2.68
N ARG A 512 5.64 43.91 -1.57
CA ARG A 512 6.73 44.73 -1.02
C ARG A 512 7.78 43.86 -0.33
N TYR A 513 9.06 44.15 -0.55
CA TYR A 513 10.21 43.52 0.12
C TYR A 513 11.32 44.55 0.39
N GLU A 514 11.98 44.45 1.54
CA GLU A 514 13.10 45.35 1.89
C GLU A 514 14.41 44.81 1.30
N SER A 515 15.15 45.64 0.58
CA SER A 515 16.50 45.27 0.15
C SER A 515 17.42 45.14 1.38
N ASN A 516 18.37 44.21 1.30
CA ASN A 516 19.35 43.91 2.34
C ASN A 516 18.83 43.28 3.66
N ARG A 517 17.61 42.73 3.67
CA ARG A 517 17.14 41.82 4.73
C ARG A 517 16.82 40.44 4.16
N SER A 518 17.18 39.41 4.93
CA SER A 518 16.86 38.03 4.56
C SER A 518 15.35 37.81 4.61
N LEU A 519 14.77 37.33 3.51
CA LEU A 519 13.38 36.90 3.47
C LEU A 519 13.24 35.45 3.94
N ARG A 520 12.17 35.14 4.66
CA ARG A 520 11.74 33.76 4.91
C ARG A 520 10.32 33.63 4.38
N ILE A 521 10.17 32.85 3.31
CA ILE A 521 8.91 32.70 2.59
C ILE A 521 8.37 31.31 2.92
N GLY A 522 7.22 31.26 3.59
CA GLY A 522 6.50 30.01 3.89
C GLY A 522 5.48 29.71 2.80
N LEU A 523 5.53 28.54 2.19
CA LEU A 523 4.50 28.07 1.27
C LEU A 523 3.64 27.01 1.95
N GLU A 524 2.34 27.26 2.02
CA GLU A 524 1.36 26.33 2.57
C GLU A 524 0.98 25.25 1.53
N PRO A 525 0.95 23.95 1.90
CA PRO A 525 0.67 22.89 0.94
C PRO A 525 -0.80 22.89 0.51
N LEU A 526 -1.04 22.70 -0.80
CA LEU A 526 -2.37 22.50 -1.35
C LEU A 526 -2.99 21.23 -0.76
N PHE A 527 -4.27 21.31 -0.39
CA PHE A 527 -5.00 20.20 0.24
C PHE A 527 -4.24 19.60 1.44
N GLN A 528 -3.57 20.40 2.28
CA GLN A 528 -2.76 19.87 3.39
C GLN A 528 -1.65 18.89 2.96
N GLY A 529 -1.29 18.88 1.67
CA GLY A 529 -0.25 18.03 1.10
C GLY A 529 -0.66 16.60 0.76
N VAL A 530 -1.95 16.22 0.84
CA VAL A 530 -2.36 14.79 0.66
C VAL A 530 -2.02 14.24 -0.73
N LEU A 531 -1.97 15.12 -1.74
CA LEU A 531 -1.65 14.77 -3.13
C LEU A 531 -0.15 14.64 -3.40
N ARG A 532 0.72 15.19 -2.54
CA ARG A 532 2.15 15.30 -2.81
C ARG A 532 2.81 13.93 -2.95
N GLY A 533 3.51 13.72 -4.05
CA GLY A 533 4.25 12.49 -4.34
C GLY A 533 3.37 11.28 -4.69
N LYS A 534 2.03 11.45 -4.77
CA LYS A 534 1.14 10.39 -5.25
C LYS A 534 1.39 10.17 -6.73
N ARG A 535 1.56 8.91 -7.11
CA ARG A 535 1.83 8.49 -8.48
C ARG A 535 0.56 8.06 -9.17
N ILE A 536 0.22 8.69 -10.29
CA ILE A 536 -0.97 8.37 -11.09
C ILE A 536 -0.52 7.99 -12.49
N LEU A 537 -0.92 6.80 -12.92
CA LEU A 537 -0.68 6.31 -14.27
C LEU A 537 -1.91 6.60 -15.13
N PHE A 538 -1.74 7.38 -16.19
CA PHE A 538 -2.77 7.70 -17.16
C PHE A 538 -2.57 6.87 -18.43
N ASP A 539 -3.57 6.09 -18.80
CA ASP A 539 -3.64 5.43 -20.10
C ASP A 539 -4.59 6.22 -20.99
N VAL A 540 -4.03 6.94 -21.95
CA VAL A 540 -4.76 7.91 -22.77
C VAL A 540 -4.67 7.52 -24.22
N ALA A 541 -5.81 7.19 -24.83
CA ALA A 541 -5.84 6.68 -26.21
C ALA A 541 -5.72 7.78 -27.28
N THR A 542 -5.94 9.06 -26.95
CA THR A 542 -6.02 10.15 -27.93
C THR A 542 -5.43 11.47 -27.43
N SER A 543 -4.89 12.27 -28.36
CA SER A 543 -4.38 13.62 -28.06
C SER A 543 -5.47 14.59 -27.57
N GLN A 544 -6.73 14.33 -27.90
CA GLN A 544 -7.89 15.10 -27.41
C GLN A 544 -8.00 15.09 -25.88
N LEU A 545 -7.47 14.05 -25.23
CA LEU A 545 -7.49 13.90 -23.78
C LEU A 545 -6.21 14.38 -23.10
N ALA A 546 -5.16 14.77 -23.86
CA ALA A 546 -3.94 15.32 -23.28
C ALA A 546 -4.19 16.46 -22.26
N PRO A 547 -5.17 17.37 -22.46
CA PRO A 547 -5.50 18.39 -21.48
C PRO A 547 -5.85 17.84 -20.10
N ILE A 548 -6.47 16.64 -19.98
CA ILE A 548 -6.88 16.06 -18.68
C ILE A 548 -5.71 15.86 -17.72
N THR A 549 -4.50 15.69 -18.28
CA THR A 549 -3.26 15.48 -17.53
C THR A 549 -2.50 16.78 -17.25
N SER A 550 -2.85 17.87 -17.92
CA SER A 550 -2.15 19.15 -17.81
C SER A 550 -2.31 19.76 -16.43
N ASN A 551 -1.22 20.35 -15.92
CA ASN A 551 -1.15 21.04 -14.63
C ASN A 551 -1.40 20.16 -13.39
N LEU A 552 -1.54 18.84 -13.51
CA LEU A 552 -1.64 17.94 -12.35
C LEU A 552 -0.36 17.96 -11.48
N HIS A 553 0.80 18.15 -12.11
CA HIS A 553 2.07 18.34 -11.41
C HIS A 553 2.06 19.56 -10.49
N ASN A 554 1.33 20.64 -10.82
CA ASN A 554 1.19 21.83 -9.97
C ASN A 554 0.46 21.52 -8.66
N PHE A 555 -0.27 20.40 -8.58
CA PHE A 555 -0.90 19.90 -7.35
C PHE A 555 -0.02 18.89 -6.59
N GLY A 556 1.23 18.70 -7.00
CA GLY A 556 2.20 17.83 -6.36
C GLY A 556 2.09 16.35 -6.77
N LEU A 557 1.27 16.04 -7.77
CA LEU A 557 1.11 14.69 -8.33
C LEU A 557 2.28 14.33 -9.24
N LEU A 558 2.68 13.06 -9.20
CA LEU A 558 3.63 12.48 -10.13
C LEU A 558 2.84 11.69 -11.19
N THR A 559 2.76 12.22 -12.41
CA THR A 559 1.96 11.64 -13.48
C THR A 559 2.83 10.98 -14.53
N GLU A 560 2.43 9.79 -14.96
CA GLU A 560 3.05 9.09 -16.09
C GLU A 560 1.96 8.77 -17.12
N ILE A 561 2.25 9.02 -18.40
CA ILE A 561 1.30 8.78 -19.50
C ILE A 561 1.79 7.56 -20.27
N VAL A 562 0.91 6.59 -20.45
CA VAL A 562 1.13 5.38 -21.26
C VAL A 562 0.09 5.32 -22.38
N THR A 563 0.43 4.63 -23.46
CA THR A 563 -0.52 4.41 -24.57
C THR A 563 -0.68 2.91 -24.85
N GLY A 564 -1.91 2.41 -24.80
CA GLY A 564 -2.42 1.14 -25.38
C GLY A 564 -1.51 -0.10 -25.40
N ASN A 565 -0.45 -0.07 -26.23
CA ASN A 565 0.49 -1.18 -26.42
C ASN A 565 1.55 -1.31 -25.29
N GLU A 566 1.75 -0.28 -24.47
CA GLU A 566 2.72 -0.28 -23.36
C GLU A 566 2.16 -0.90 -22.07
N VAL A 567 0.83 -1.02 -21.96
CA VAL A 567 0.12 -1.46 -20.74
C VAL A 567 0.43 -2.92 -20.39
N GLN A 568 0.67 -3.77 -21.39
CA GLN A 568 1.06 -5.17 -21.15
C GLN A 568 2.45 -5.30 -20.49
N ASN A 569 3.34 -4.32 -20.71
CA ASN A 569 4.68 -4.30 -20.13
C ASN A 569 4.72 -3.53 -18.80
N VAL A 570 3.89 -2.51 -18.60
CA VAL A 570 3.86 -1.69 -17.38
C VAL A 570 3.05 -2.35 -16.26
N ALA A 571 1.94 -3.03 -16.57
CA ALA A 571 1.14 -3.75 -15.56
C ALA A 571 1.83 -5.02 -15.03
N ALA A 572 2.75 -5.61 -15.81
CA ALA A 572 3.52 -6.80 -15.45
C ALA A 572 4.92 -6.47 -14.88
N SER A 573 5.47 -5.28 -15.15
CA SER A 573 6.80 -4.90 -14.64
C SER A 573 6.70 -4.12 -13.33
N LEU A 574 7.00 -4.81 -12.24
CA LEU A 574 7.21 -4.31 -10.88
C LEU A 574 8.31 -3.25 -10.72
N ARG A 575 8.68 -2.48 -11.75
CA ARG A 575 9.71 -1.44 -11.62
C ARG A 575 9.19 -0.20 -10.88
N PHE A 576 7.89 0.08 -10.90
CA PHE A 576 7.26 1.15 -10.11
C PHE A 576 5.78 0.82 -9.81
N MET A 577 5.34 0.87 -8.54
CA MET A 577 3.91 0.68 -8.19
C MET A 577 3.18 2.04 -8.19
N PRO A 578 2.31 2.33 -9.19
CA PRO A 578 1.47 3.53 -9.14
C PRO A 578 0.43 3.42 -8.01
N HIS A 579 -0.02 4.57 -7.49
CA HIS A 579 -1.08 4.61 -6.49
C HIS A 579 -2.47 4.49 -7.11
N LEU A 580 -2.63 4.90 -8.37
CA LEU A 580 -3.86 4.85 -9.14
C LEU A 580 -3.58 4.62 -10.62
N TYR A 581 -4.50 3.93 -11.29
CA TYR A 581 -4.53 3.76 -12.74
C TYR A 581 -5.82 4.34 -13.33
N LEU A 582 -5.69 5.29 -14.25
CA LEU A 582 -6.81 5.97 -14.91
C LEU A 582 -6.76 5.69 -16.42
N LEU A 583 -7.75 4.93 -16.90
CA LEU A 583 -7.94 4.69 -18.33
C LEU A 583 -8.87 5.75 -18.91
N CYS A 584 -8.38 6.63 -19.78
CA CYS A 584 -9.15 7.74 -20.34
C CYS A 584 -9.42 7.53 -21.84
N GLU A 585 -10.69 7.58 -22.23
CA GLU A 585 -11.14 7.36 -23.61
C GLU A 585 -12.12 8.45 -24.07
N ALA A 586 -11.95 8.95 -25.29
CA ALA A 586 -12.92 9.84 -25.93
C ALA A 586 -13.94 8.99 -26.69
N VAL A 587 -15.24 9.25 -26.49
CA VAL A 587 -16.32 8.48 -27.10
C VAL A 587 -17.37 9.37 -27.75
N THR A 588 -17.86 8.94 -28.91
CA THR A 588 -19.04 9.51 -29.59
C THR A 588 -20.28 8.79 -29.06
N SER A 589 -20.84 9.22 -27.94
CA SER A 589 -22.02 8.60 -27.32
C SER A 589 -23.15 9.59 -27.05
N ASP A 590 -24.38 9.12 -27.23
CA ASP A 590 -25.64 9.78 -26.86
C ASP A 590 -26.23 9.03 -25.65
N PRO A 591 -26.58 9.69 -24.51
CA PRO A 591 -26.52 11.13 -24.24
C PRO A 591 -25.11 11.64 -23.91
N PRO A 592 -24.75 12.87 -24.30
CA PRO A 592 -23.42 13.44 -24.03
C PRO A 592 -23.14 13.56 -22.52
N GLY A 593 -21.91 13.26 -22.11
CA GLY A 593 -21.50 13.31 -20.70
C GLY A 593 -20.17 12.61 -20.42
N VAL A 594 -19.97 12.27 -19.14
CA VAL A 594 -18.85 11.48 -18.65
C VAL A 594 -19.38 10.15 -18.10
N TRP A 595 -18.71 9.05 -18.42
CA TRP A 595 -19.00 7.74 -17.85
C TRP A 595 -17.77 7.23 -17.11
N VAL A 596 -17.95 6.88 -15.85
CA VAL A 596 -16.88 6.34 -15.02
C VAL A 596 -17.17 4.89 -14.72
N TYR A 597 -16.26 4.00 -15.08
CA TYR A 597 -16.39 2.58 -14.84
C TYR A 597 -15.33 2.06 -13.88
N HIS A 598 -15.72 1.14 -13.00
CA HIS A 598 -14.80 0.39 -12.15
C HIS A 598 -14.96 -1.11 -12.38
N TYR A 599 -13.97 -1.89 -11.94
CA TYR A 599 -14.08 -3.35 -11.99
C TYR A 599 -15.08 -3.86 -10.94
N PRO A 600 -15.98 -4.82 -11.28
CA PRO A 600 -16.87 -5.46 -10.31
C PRO A 600 -16.10 -6.04 -9.11
N GLY A 601 -16.47 -5.66 -7.89
CA GLY A 601 -15.82 -6.13 -6.65
C GLY A 601 -14.54 -5.38 -6.24
N SER A 602 -14.13 -4.35 -6.99
CA SER A 602 -13.04 -3.45 -6.59
C SER A 602 -13.54 -2.32 -5.68
N GLN A 603 -13.53 -2.53 -4.36
CA GLN A 603 -14.00 -1.52 -3.38
C GLN A 603 -13.30 -0.16 -3.55
N ASN A 604 -11.99 -0.17 -3.79
CA ASN A 604 -11.21 1.05 -3.95
C ASN A 604 -11.43 1.73 -5.31
N GLY A 605 -11.72 0.97 -6.37
CA GLY A 605 -12.10 1.52 -7.69
C GLY A 605 -13.52 2.08 -7.68
N GLU A 606 -14.45 1.37 -7.04
CA GLU A 606 -15.83 1.80 -6.82
C GLU A 606 -15.90 3.11 -6.02
N ARG A 607 -15.15 3.19 -4.91
CA ARG A 607 -15.04 4.43 -4.12
C ARG A 607 -14.54 5.60 -4.96
N LEU A 608 -13.48 5.41 -5.76
CA LEU A 608 -12.96 6.47 -6.62
C LEU A 608 -13.97 6.87 -7.71
N ALA A 609 -14.67 5.90 -8.30
CA ALA A 609 -15.68 6.15 -9.33
C ALA A 609 -16.85 6.98 -8.78
N HIS A 610 -17.31 6.68 -7.57
CA HIS A 610 -18.38 7.46 -6.92
C HIS A 610 -17.93 8.84 -6.47
N LEU A 611 -16.68 9.02 -6.02
CA LEU A 611 -16.14 10.36 -5.78
C LEU A 611 -16.12 11.16 -7.08
N LEU A 612 -15.54 10.62 -8.15
CA LEU A 612 -15.53 11.27 -9.46
C LEU A 612 -16.95 11.67 -9.91
N GLN A 613 -17.94 10.79 -9.73
CA GLN A 613 -19.33 11.12 -10.00
C GLN A 613 -19.84 12.28 -9.16
N ALA A 614 -19.63 12.25 -7.84
CA ALA A 614 -20.09 13.30 -6.94
C ALA A 614 -19.54 14.69 -7.32
N TYR A 615 -18.27 14.76 -7.74
CA TYR A 615 -17.63 16.00 -8.18
C TYR A 615 -18.06 16.40 -9.60
N LEU A 616 -18.12 15.46 -10.54
CA LEU A 616 -18.48 15.73 -11.94
C LEU A 616 -19.95 16.13 -12.11
N SER A 617 -20.86 15.49 -11.37
CA SER A 617 -22.31 15.74 -11.45
C SER A 617 -22.72 17.17 -11.09
N LYS A 618 -21.82 17.99 -10.53
CA LYS A 618 -22.06 19.42 -10.29
C LYS A 618 -22.00 20.28 -11.56
N PHE A 619 -21.27 19.83 -12.58
CA PHE A 619 -21.00 20.62 -13.78
C PHE A 619 -21.23 19.88 -15.10
N LEU A 620 -21.28 18.55 -15.06
CA LEU A 620 -21.37 17.66 -16.22
C LEU A 620 -22.31 16.49 -15.90
N SER A 621 -23.03 15.99 -16.91
CA SER A 621 -23.75 14.72 -16.78
C SER A 621 -22.74 13.59 -16.54
N CYS A 622 -22.83 12.90 -15.41
CA CYS A 622 -21.91 11.82 -15.05
C CYS A 622 -22.64 10.55 -14.62
N ARG A 623 -22.26 9.41 -15.17
CA ARG A 623 -22.80 8.09 -14.82
C ARG A 623 -21.68 7.18 -14.33
N VAL A 624 -21.98 6.38 -13.31
CA VAL A 624 -21.09 5.31 -12.84
C VAL A 624 -21.66 3.98 -13.26
N GLY A 625 -20.78 3.06 -13.66
CA GLY A 625 -21.14 1.69 -13.94
C GLY A 625 -19.97 0.73 -13.72
N GLU A 626 -20.21 -0.54 -14.00
CA GLU A 626 -19.19 -1.56 -13.91
C GLU A 626 -18.62 -1.90 -15.29
N SER A 627 -17.34 -2.25 -15.35
CA SER A 627 -16.66 -2.70 -16.56
C SER A 627 -15.75 -3.87 -16.24
N THR A 628 -15.94 -4.99 -16.93
CA THR A 628 -15.07 -6.16 -16.86
C THR A 628 -13.87 -6.05 -17.81
N GLN A 629 -13.59 -4.85 -18.32
CA GLN A 629 -12.47 -4.60 -19.21
C GLN A 629 -11.15 -5.07 -18.59
N TYR A 630 -10.40 -5.82 -19.37
CA TYR A 630 -9.21 -6.55 -18.93
C TYR A 630 -8.20 -5.65 -18.20
N GLN A 631 -7.97 -4.42 -18.69
CA GLN A 631 -7.05 -3.45 -18.08
C GLN A 631 -7.42 -3.09 -16.63
N LEU A 632 -8.70 -3.00 -16.29
CA LEU A 632 -9.15 -2.68 -14.93
C LEU A 632 -9.01 -3.88 -13.97
N ALA A 633 -9.02 -5.11 -14.51
CA ALA A 633 -8.97 -6.35 -13.74
C ALA A 633 -7.54 -6.78 -13.36
N GLN A 634 -6.53 -6.35 -14.11
CA GLN A 634 -5.15 -6.86 -14.01
C GLN A 634 -4.20 -5.99 -13.18
N THR A 635 -4.66 -4.81 -12.74
CA THR A 635 -3.82 -3.88 -11.97
C THR A 635 -3.91 -4.17 -10.47
N ALA A 636 -2.77 -4.09 -9.79
CA ALA A 636 -2.66 -4.26 -8.34
C ALA A 636 -3.02 -2.98 -7.55
N CYS A 637 -3.25 -1.86 -8.25
CA CYS A 637 -3.67 -0.58 -7.66
C CYS A 637 -5.15 -0.29 -8.01
N PRO A 638 -5.84 0.60 -7.25
CA PRO A 638 -7.19 1.01 -7.61
C PRO A 638 -7.24 1.64 -9.00
N ALA A 639 -8.29 1.30 -9.75
CA ALA A 639 -8.40 1.64 -11.16
C ALA A 639 -9.82 2.01 -11.55
N VAL A 640 -9.92 3.02 -12.42
CA VAL A 640 -11.17 3.42 -13.05
C VAL A 640 -10.94 3.77 -14.53
N GLN A 641 -11.97 3.55 -15.33
CA GLN A 641 -12.05 4.00 -16.71
C GLN A 641 -12.94 5.24 -16.77
N ILE A 642 -12.47 6.31 -17.40
CA ILE A 642 -13.18 7.56 -17.61
C ILE A 642 -13.40 7.71 -19.12
N ARG A 643 -14.66 7.61 -19.54
CA ARG A 643 -15.07 7.89 -20.92
C ARG A 643 -15.65 9.29 -21.00
N VAL A 644 -15.13 10.10 -21.90
CA VAL A 644 -15.50 11.52 -22.06
C VAL A 644 -16.11 11.71 -23.45
N SER A 645 -17.17 12.51 -23.55
CA SER A 645 -17.77 12.79 -24.86
C SER A 645 -16.77 13.53 -25.77
N SER A 646 -16.65 13.07 -27.02
CA SER A 646 -15.73 13.64 -28.01
C SER A 646 -16.11 15.06 -28.47
N SER A 647 -17.27 15.58 -28.05
CA SER A 647 -17.71 16.95 -28.32
C SER A 647 -17.31 17.96 -27.22
N PHE A 648 -16.63 17.52 -26.16
CA PHE A 648 -16.21 18.41 -25.08
C PHE A 648 -15.22 19.46 -25.58
N GLY A 649 -15.52 20.73 -25.30
CA GLY A 649 -14.62 21.86 -25.51
C GLY A 649 -13.72 22.10 -24.29
N GLU A 650 -12.99 23.21 -24.34
CA GLU A 650 -12.02 23.59 -23.29
C GLU A 650 -12.70 23.76 -21.91
N VAL A 651 -13.88 24.37 -21.87
CA VAL A 651 -14.64 24.61 -20.63
C VAL A 651 -15.06 23.30 -19.95
N GLU A 652 -15.55 22.31 -20.72
CA GLU A 652 -15.90 21.00 -20.16
C GLU A 652 -14.66 20.24 -19.69
N MET A 653 -13.55 20.34 -20.41
CA MET A 653 -12.29 19.73 -20.01
C MET A 653 -11.75 20.35 -18.72
N ASP A 654 -11.89 21.66 -18.52
CA ASP A 654 -11.48 22.34 -17.28
C ASP A 654 -12.28 21.87 -16.08
N ARG A 655 -13.60 21.71 -16.27
CA ARG A 655 -14.50 21.15 -15.24
C ARG A 655 -14.11 19.71 -14.88
N LEU A 656 -13.77 18.90 -15.87
CA LEU A 656 -13.29 17.54 -15.67
C LEU A 656 -11.95 17.50 -14.90
N ARG A 657 -11.01 18.38 -15.25
CA ARG A 657 -9.71 18.51 -14.55
C ARG A 657 -9.88 18.91 -13.10
N ALA A 658 -10.71 19.91 -12.85
CA ALA A 658 -11.03 20.34 -11.49
C ALA A 658 -11.65 19.18 -10.70
N ALA A 659 -12.71 18.56 -11.22
CA ALA A 659 -13.38 17.44 -10.55
C ALA A 659 -12.42 16.27 -10.26
N LEU A 660 -11.50 15.97 -11.17
CA LEU A 660 -10.46 14.97 -10.98
C LEU A 660 -9.55 15.31 -9.80
N VAL A 661 -8.99 16.52 -9.74
CA VAL A 661 -8.09 16.95 -8.66
C VAL A 661 -8.77 16.86 -7.29
N TYR A 662 -10.01 17.37 -7.16
CA TYR A 662 -10.73 17.31 -5.89
C TYR A 662 -11.14 15.89 -5.50
N SER A 663 -11.57 15.07 -6.46
CA SER A 663 -11.88 13.65 -6.21
C SER A 663 -10.64 12.90 -5.72
N LEU A 664 -9.47 13.17 -6.31
CA LEU A 664 -8.21 12.58 -5.88
C LEU A 664 -7.81 13.05 -4.48
N ALA A 665 -7.99 14.35 -4.18
CA ALA A 665 -7.67 14.89 -2.86
C ALA A 665 -8.50 14.19 -1.77
N GLU A 666 -9.82 14.10 -1.97
CA GLU A 666 -10.72 13.41 -1.03
C GLU A 666 -10.44 11.90 -0.96
N TYR A 667 -10.18 11.27 -2.10
CA TYR A 667 -9.84 9.85 -2.16
C TYR A 667 -8.62 9.53 -1.30
N PHE A 668 -7.58 10.37 -1.37
CA PHE A 668 -6.38 10.24 -0.56
C PHE A 668 -6.50 10.76 0.87
N GLY A 669 -7.66 11.35 1.25
CA GLY A 669 -7.99 11.66 2.63
C GLY A 669 -8.08 13.15 2.96
N ALA A 670 -8.17 14.05 1.97
CA ALA A 670 -8.57 15.43 2.25
C ALA A 670 -10.01 15.45 2.80
N THR A 671 -10.20 16.05 3.98
CA THR A 671 -11.50 16.06 4.65
C THR A 671 -12.35 17.22 4.16
N HIS A 672 -13.41 16.93 3.40
CA HIS A 672 -14.44 17.90 3.03
C HIS A 672 -15.82 17.31 3.35
N THR A 673 -16.38 17.64 4.52
CA THR A 673 -17.70 17.12 4.93
C THR A 673 -18.86 17.81 4.19
N GLN A 674 -18.64 19.00 3.62
CA GLN A 674 -19.55 19.75 2.76
C GLN A 674 -18.74 20.56 1.74
N SER A 675 -19.18 20.62 0.47
CA SER A 675 -18.44 21.28 -0.61
C SER A 675 -19.32 22.28 -1.38
N PHE A 676 -19.04 23.58 -1.19
CA PHE A 676 -19.74 24.73 -1.78
C PHE A 676 -18.99 25.30 -2.97
N THR A 677 -19.65 26.10 -3.81
CA THR A 677 -19.02 26.81 -4.93
C THR A 677 -19.09 28.31 -4.68
N CYS A 678 -17.96 29.00 -4.75
CA CYS A 678 -17.92 30.45 -4.87
C CYS A 678 -17.57 30.82 -6.30
N ARG A 679 -18.44 31.55 -7.01
CA ARG A 679 -18.23 31.94 -8.41
C ARG A 679 -18.60 33.39 -8.62
N GLY A 680 -18.15 33.99 -9.72
CA GLY A 680 -18.57 35.33 -10.08
C GLY A 680 -17.88 35.83 -11.32
N TYR A 681 -17.95 37.14 -11.51
CA TYR A 681 -17.36 37.83 -12.64
C TYR A 681 -16.48 38.97 -12.15
N VAL A 682 -15.37 39.20 -12.85
CA VAL A 682 -14.54 40.39 -12.70
C VAL A 682 -14.76 41.29 -13.90
N ARG A 683 -15.14 42.55 -13.64
CA ARG A 683 -15.45 43.54 -14.67
C ARG A 683 -14.80 44.88 -14.37
N ASP A 684 -14.57 45.69 -15.40
CA ASP A 684 -14.06 47.05 -15.26
C ASP A 684 -15.13 48.05 -14.75
N GLY A 685 -14.72 49.29 -14.52
CA GLY A 685 -15.60 50.41 -14.17
C GLY A 685 -16.70 50.72 -15.20
N MET A 686 -16.58 50.24 -16.44
CA MET A 686 -17.59 50.37 -17.51
C MET A 686 -18.43 49.10 -17.70
N ASN A 687 -18.25 48.10 -16.83
CA ASN A 687 -18.93 46.80 -16.83
C ASN A 687 -18.51 45.85 -17.98
N HIS A 688 -17.36 46.06 -18.60
CA HIS A 688 -16.77 45.09 -19.52
C HIS A 688 -16.07 43.96 -18.76
N PRO A 689 -16.14 42.71 -19.25
CA PRO A 689 -15.46 41.58 -18.63
C PRO A 689 -13.94 41.73 -18.74
N LEU A 690 -13.24 41.42 -17.65
CA LEU A 690 -11.78 41.42 -17.61
C LEU A 690 -11.26 39.98 -17.68
N LYS A 691 -10.54 39.66 -18.74
CA LYS A 691 -9.91 38.36 -18.97
C LYS A 691 -8.55 38.29 -18.28
N ASP A 692 -8.15 37.08 -17.89
CA ASP A 692 -6.82 36.76 -17.37
C ASP A 692 -6.51 37.52 -16.06
N ILE A 693 -7.55 37.86 -15.30
CA ILE A 693 -7.41 38.46 -13.97
C ILE A 693 -7.34 37.34 -12.92
N PRO A 694 -6.30 37.31 -12.07
CA PRO A 694 -6.21 36.33 -11.01
C PRO A 694 -7.18 36.70 -9.87
N VAL A 695 -8.00 35.73 -9.50
CA VAL A 695 -8.81 35.73 -8.29
C VAL A 695 -8.21 34.69 -7.34
N THR A 696 -8.08 35.03 -6.06
CA THR A 696 -7.59 34.09 -5.04
C THR A 696 -8.57 33.97 -3.89
N LEU A 697 -8.70 32.76 -3.34
CA LEU A 697 -9.32 32.50 -2.05
C LEU A 697 -8.29 31.81 -1.15
N THR A 698 -8.25 32.20 0.14
CA THR A 698 -7.30 31.60 1.10
C THR A 698 -7.39 30.07 1.08
N GLY A 699 -6.25 29.39 0.92
CA GLY A 699 -6.22 27.93 0.92
C GLY A 699 -6.69 27.26 -0.38
N GLN A 700 -6.98 28.01 -1.44
CA GLN A 700 -7.49 27.49 -2.71
C GLN A 700 -6.56 27.80 -3.89
N PRO A 701 -6.58 26.98 -4.96
CA PRO A 701 -5.85 27.30 -6.19
C PRO A 701 -6.36 28.59 -6.82
N VAL A 702 -5.43 29.45 -7.27
CA VAL A 702 -5.75 30.67 -8.02
C VAL A 702 -6.65 30.36 -9.21
N GLN A 703 -7.71 31.15 -9.39
CA GLN A 703 -8.60 31.06 -10.53
C GLN A 703 -8.37 32.26 -11.43
N TRP A 704 -8.27 32.02 -12.73
CA TRP A 704 -8.10 33.08 -13.73
C TRP A 704 -9.43 33.31 -14.42
N THR A 705 -9.78 34.57 -14.64
CA THR A 705 -11.02 34.89 -15.32
C THR A 705 -10.96 34.54 -16.80
N ASP A 706 -12.02 33.92 -17.31
CA ASP A 706 -12.13 33.60 -18.74
C ASP A 706 -12.43 34.85 -19.60
N ASN A 707 -12.64 34.66 -20.91
CA ASN A 707 -12.97 35.73 -21.85
C ASN A 707 -14.25 36.52 -21.47
N SER A 708 -15.12 35.94 -20.64
CA SER A 708 -16.34 36.57 -20.13
C SER A 708 -16.15 37.20 -18.74
N GLY A 709 -14.92 37.22 -18.24
CA GLY A 709 -14.58 37.69 -16.90
C GLY A 709 -14.99 36.71 -15.80
N TYR A 710 -15.42 35.50 -16.14
CA TYR A 710 -15.98 34.54 -15.18
C TYR A 710 -14.87 33.80 -14.43
N TYR A 711 -15.05 33.61 -13.13
CA TYR A 711 -14.21 32.75 -12.30
C TYR A 711 -15.07 31.85 -11.40
N ALA A 712 -14.52 30.71 -10.98
CA ALA A 712 -15.19 29.84 -10.02
C ALA A 712 -14.19 29.05 -9.17
N PHE A 713 -14.42 29.06 -7.86
CA PHE A 713 -13.82 28.19 -6.86
C PHE A 713 -14.84 27.14 -6.45
N PRO A 714 -14.85 25.97 -7.13
CA PRO A 714 -15.73 24.90 -6.76
C PRO A 714 -15.15 24.14 -5.55
N PHE A 715 -16.04 23.51 -4.79
CA PHE A 715 -15.73 22.54 -3.73
C PHE A 715 -15.05 23.08 -2.46
N LEU A 716 -15.40 24.30 -2.07
CA LEU A 716 -14.98 24.95 -0.84
C LEU A 716 -15.61 24.29 0.39
N ALA A 717 -14.85 24.16 1.47
CA ALA A 717 -15.39 23.80 2.77
C ALA A 717 -16.26 24.95 3.32
N ALA A 718 -17.10 24.64 4.31
CA ALA A 718 -17.73 25.71 5.10
C ALA A 718 -16.63 26.50 5.82
N GLY A 719 -16.58 27.83 5.67
CA GLY A 719 -15.60 28.64 6.38
C GLY A 719 -15.41 30.03 5.82
N ASP A 720 -14.57 30.83 6.50
CA ASP A 720 -14.21 32.16 6.06
C ASP A 720 -12.97 32.11 5.16
N TYR A 721 -13.09 32.74 4.00
CA TYR A 721 -12.03 32.87 3.00
C TYR A 721 -11.72 34.34 2.80
N GLU A 722 -10.44 34.72 2.79
CA GLU A 722 -10.05 36.03 2.28
C GLU A 722 -10.03 35.98 0.76
N VAL A 723 -10.61 36.99 0.12
CA VAL A 723 -10.68 37.08 -1.34
C VAL A 723 -9.86 38.25 -1.85
N SER A 724 -9.11 38.01 -2.91
CA SER A 724 -8.42 39.06 -3.64
C SER A 724 -8.61 38.94 -5.14
N VAL A 725 -8.62 40.07 -5.82
CA VAL A 725 -8.67 40.20 -7.28
C VAL A 725 -7.52 41.09 -7.70
N ALA A 726 -6.66 40.62 -8.61
CA ALA A 726 -5.46 41.36 -9.03
C ALA A 726 -4.66 41.93 -7.84
N GLU A 727 -4.47 41.11 -6.79
CA GLU A 727 -3.74 41.44 -5.56
C GLU A 727 -4.41 42.47 -4.62
N ILE A 728 -5.59 42.97 -4.94
CA ILE A 728 -6.37 43.82 -4.04
C ILE A 728 -7.19 42.91 -3.13
N SER A 729 -6.87 42.88 -1.83
CA SER A 729 -7.72 42.19 -0.85
C SER A 729 -9.05 42.94 -0.74
N LEU A 730 -10.14 42.22 -1.06
CA LEU A 730 -11.50 42.75 -1.02
C LEU A 730 -12.22 42.36 0.29
N GLY A 731 -11.48 41.75 1.22
CA GLY A 731 -11.96 41.34 2.54
C GLY A 731 -12.27 39.85 2.64
N ARG A 732 -12.98 39.47 3.70
CA ARG A 732 -13.38 38.08 3.97
C ARG A 732 -14.79 37.80 3.49
N ILE A 733 -14.95 36.66 2.83
CA ILE A 733 -16.24 36.06 2.52
C ILE A 733 -16.41 34.79 3.36
N THR A 734 -17.52 34.67 4.08
CA THR A 734 -17.93 33.39 4.65
C THR A 734 -18.52 32.54 3.53
N VAL A 735 -18.20 31.26 3.44
CA VAL A 735 -18.80 30.30 2.52
C VAL A 735 -19.47 29.23 3.35
N ASP A 736 -20.80 29.18 3.33
CA ASP A 736 -21.66 28.26 4.08
C ASP A 736 -22.77 27.64 3.20
N ARG A 737 -22.78 28.05 1.92
CA ARG A 737 -23.63 27.61 0.81
C ARG A 737 -22.95 28.04 -0.50
N ASP A 738 -23.47 27.62 -1.64
CA ASP A 738 -23.02 28.16 -2.93
C ASP A 738 -23.23 29.69 -2.97
N LYS A 739 -22.19 30.44 -3.33
CA LYS A 739 -22.18 31.90 -3.39
C LYS A 739 -21.82 32.40 -4.79
N MET A 740 -22.52 33.46 -5.19
CA MET A 740 -22.17 34.26 -6.36
C MET A 740 -21.62 35.59 -5.85
N VAL A 741 -20.38 35.92 -6.18
CA VAL A 741 -19.66 37.11 -5.70
C VAL A 741 -19.02 37.81 -6.90
N ASP A 742 -19.67 38.87 -7.38
CA ASP A 742 -19.15 39.67 -8.49
C ASP A 742 -18.22 40.77 -7.98
N PHE A 743 -17.14 41.01 -8.72
CA PHE A 743 -16.17 42.05 -8.44
C PHE A 743 -16.15 43.07 -9.57
N ARG A 744 -16.26 44.35 -9.21
CA ARG A 744 -16.01 45.46 -10.12
C ARG A 744 -14.71 46.10 -9.73
N VAL A 745 -13.79 46.19 -10.69
CA VAL A 745 -12.48 46.79 -10.52
C VAL A 745 -12.48 48.10 -11.28
N GLU A 746 -12.40 49.20 -10.54
CA GLU A 746 -12.18 50.53 -11.10
C GLU A 746 -10.69 50.84 -10.98
N PHE A 747 -10.04 51.05 -12.12
CA PHE A 747 -8.65 51.51 -12.17
C PHE A 747 -8.66 53.04 -12.12
N ASP A 748 -8.00 53.63 -11.14
CA ASP A 748 -7.62 55.06 -11.22
C ASP A 748 -6.47 55.21 -12.24
N GLU A 749 -6.45 56.34 -12.95
CA GLU A 749 -5.55 56.67 -14.08
C GLU A 749 -4.07 56.30 -13.87
#